data_AF-I4KBH7-F1
#
_entry.id   AF-I4KBH7-F1
#
_cell.length_a   1.000
_cell.length_b   1.000
_cell.length_c   1.000
_cell.angle_alpha   90.00
_cell.angle_beta   90.00
_cell.angle_gamma   90.00
#
_symmetry.space_group_name_H-M   'P 1'
#
loop_
_entity.id
_entity.type
_entity.pdbx_description
1 polymer ?
#
loop_
_entity_poly.entity_id
_entity_poly.type
_entity_poly.pdbx_seq_one_letter_code
_entity_poly.pdbx_strand_id
1 'polypeptide(L)'
;MHDTLQQVFGYPHFRLGQEETVSAVLAGRSAAAIFPTGSGKSLCYQLSAVLLPHLTLVVSPLLALMQDQLGFLQRHGISAGSIDSAQSRDEANDVMARARSGELKILMISVERLKNERFRNFLNSVQISLLVVDEAHCISEWGHNFRPDYLKLPDYQRQFNIPQALLLTATATPKVIADMQAKFAIAAEDVVTTGFYRSNLNLLVEPVSGHDKRRRLVEWMKARANQPSIVYVTLQKTAEQIAEHLNRHGIQAEAYHAGLPHEKREGIQQRFMGGRSNCIVATIAFGMGIDKSDIRNVVHFDLPKSIENYSQEIGRAGRDGQPSDCLVLANRDSLNVLENFVYGDTPEQEGIRRVLEELQAARSEGQWEFLLRSLSDHSNIRELPLKTLLVQLELKGVIAPRYAFYAEYRFKYLIEPEALLARFSGERQQFVAAIIQVCKRAKTWATVDFDALYQQHNAERSRVVKALDYFQEQGLIELESKQMTEVYSLLDTDFDPQALSAELYTGFKQHEVTEVARIHTMLDLFATEHCLGQRLARYFGDENAPQRCGHCSVCYGQVAHLPAPPSLPSLVDKNFMGLCGDFIHRHHEYTGHLPNAERLTRFLGGISVPLFTKLKARGIPGFAALEDYPYAEVRDWAHAQLDQL
;
A
#
# COMPACT_ATOMS: atom_id res chain seq x y z
N MET A 1 -29.25 19.99 -6.36
CA MET A 1 -28.53 18.88 -5.70
C MET A 1 -29.45 17.95 -4.93
N HIS A 2 -30.37 18.45 -4.10
CA HIS A 2 -31.35 17.63 -3.36
C HIS A 2 -32.22 16.75 -4.26
N ASP A 3 -32.78 17.30 -5.33
CA ASP A 3 -33.58 16.53 -6.28
C ASP A 3 -32.77 15.39 -6.91
N THR A 4 -31.52 15.67 -7.31
CA THR A 4 -30.60 14.67 -7.87
C THR A 4 -30.24 13.59 -6.86
N LEU A 5 -30.02 13.95 -5.60
CA LEU A 5 -29.76 12.99 -4.51
C LEU A 5 -30.90 11.98 -4.40
N GLN A 6 -32.15 12.46 -4.41
CA GLN A 6 -33.33 11.62 -4.31
C GLN A 6 -33.59 10.82 -5.60
N GLN A 7 -33.52 11.47 -6.77
CA GLN A 7 -33.86 10.85 -8.05
C GLN A 7 -32.83 9.82 -8.51
N VAL A 8 -31.53 10.09 -8.32
CA VAL A 8 -30.46 9.22 -8.80
C VAL A 8 -30.07 8.20 -7.75
N PHE A 9 -29.91 8.60 -6.48
CA PHE A 9 -29.39 7.74 -5.42
C PHE A 9 -30.47 7.22 -4.46
N GLY A 10 -31.71 7.69 -4.55
CA GLY A 10 -32.81 7.25 -3.68
C GLY A 10 -32.71 7.73 -2.24
N TYR A 11 -31.78 8.63 -1.90
CA TYR A 11 -31.61 9.12 -0.53
C TYR A 11 -32.50 10.34 -0.28
N PRO A 12 -33.31 10.35 0.79
CA PRO A 12 -34.21 11.46 1.07
C PRO A 12 -33.49 12.68 1.66
N HIS A 13 -32.36 12.47 2.34
CA HIS A 13 -31.60 13.52 3.03
C HIS A 13 -30.10 13.23 2.99
N PHE A 14 -29.29 14.29 3.08
CA PHE A 14 -27.86 14.16 3.31
C PHE A 14 -27.56 13.65 4.72
N ARG A 15 -26.47 12.90 4.85
CA ARG A 15 -25.84 12.65 6.15
C ARG A 15 -25.00 13.85 6.56
N LEU A 16 -24.66 13.92 7.84
CA LEU A 16 -23.85 15.01 8.41
C LEU A 16 -22.58 15.26 7.58
N GLY A 17 -22.30 16.53 7.28
CA GLY A 17 -21.13 16.98 6.52
C GLY A 17 -21.22 16.82 5.00
N GLN A 18 -22.05 15.89 4.48
CA GLN A 18 -22.10 15.63 3.03
C GLN A 18 -22.59 16.85 2.23
N GLU A 19 -23.65 17.52 2.70
CA GLU A 19 -24.22 18.69 2.02
C GLU A 19 -23.22 19.84 1.94
N GLU A 20 -22.50 20.12 3.04
CA GLU A 20 -21.48 21.15 3.14
C GLU A 20 -20.34 20.89 2.17
N THR A 21 -19.82 19.65 2.13
CA THR A 21 -18.76 19.25 1.20
C THR A 21 -19.20 19.37 -0.26
N VAL A 22 -20.39 18.86 -0.60
CA VAL A 22 -20.91 18.95 -1.98
C VAL A 22 -21.15 20.41 -2.38
N SER A 23 -21.66 21.24 -1.47
CA SER A 23 -21.91 22.66 -1.74
C SER A 23 -20.62 23.43 -2.04
N ALA A 24 -19.53 23.17 -1.31
CA ALA A 24 -18.22 23.77 -1.58
C ALA A 24 -17.71 23.43 -2.99
N VAL A 25 -17.78 22.14 -3.37
CA VAL A 25 -17.36 21.66 -4.68
C VAL A 25 -18.25 22.20 -5.82
N LEU A 26 -19.56 22.32 -5.61
CA LEU A 26 -20.46 22.92 -6.60
C LEU A 26 -20.25 24.43 -6.75
N ALA A 27 -19.71 25.10 -5.73
CA ALA A 27 -19.29 26.49 -5.79
C ALA A 27 -17.91 26.68 -6.46
N GLY A 28 -17.29 25.62 -6.97
CA GLY A 28 -16.00 25.68 -7.65
C GLY A 28 -14.80 25.76 -6.70
N ARG A 29 -14.98 25.41 -5.42
CA ARG A 29 -13.91 25.45 -4.40
C ARG A 29 -13.41 24.04 -4.11
N SER A 30 -12.10 23.92 -3.92
CA SER A 30 -11.50 22.69 -3.40
C SER A 30 -11.93 22.45 -1.96
N ALA A 31 -12.21 21.20 -1.60
CA ALA A 31 -12.72 20.83 -0.28
C ALA A 31 -12.08 19.55 0.25
N ALA A 32 -12.11 19.36 1.57
CA ALA A 32 -11.69 18.12 2.21
C ALA A 32 -12.81 17.57 3.09
N ALA A 33 -13.15 16.29 2.93
CA ALA A 33 -14.11 15.58 3.78
C ALA A 33 -13.40 14.48 4.58
N ILE A 34 -13.32 14.69 5.89
CA ILE A 34 -12.75 13.78 6.88
C ILE A 34 -13.91 13.13 7.63
N PHE A 35 -14.46 12.07 7.06
CA PHE A 35 -15.59 11.35 7.65
C PHE A 35 -15.20 9.94 8.02
N PRO A 36 -15.63 9.38 9.16
CA PRO A 36 -15.29 8.02 9.53
C PRO A 36 -15.81 6.98 8.49
N THR A 37 -15.35 5.75 8.60
CA THR A 37 -15.79 4.66 7.72
C THR A 37 -17.30 4.44 7.87
N GLY A 38 -17.98 4.15 6.74
CA GLY A 38 -19.44 3.97 6.72
C GLY A 38 -20.27 5.25 6.60
N SER A 39 -19.68 6.45 6.75
CA SER A 39 -20.41 7.73 6.68
C SER A 39 -20.85 8.15 5.26
N GLY A 40 -20.50 7.39 4.22
CA GLY A 40 -20.90 7.69 2.84
C GLY A 40 -20.04 8.77 2.18
N LYS A 41 -18.72 8.75 2.39
CA LYS A 41 -17.76 9.68 1.74
C LYS A 41 -17.88 9.68 0.22
N SER A 42 -18.03 8.50 -0.38
CA SER A 42 -18.10 8.37 -1.84
C SER A 42 -19.23 9.18 -2.45
N LEU A 43 -20.37 9.30 -1.76
CA LEU A 43 -21.51 10.07 -2.25
C LEU A 43 -21.14 11.53 -2.55
N CYS A 44 -20.19 12.12 -1.81
CA CYS A 44 -19.78 13.51 -2.00
C CYS A 44 -19.23 13.73 -3.42
N TYR A 45 -18.35 12.84 -3.89
CA TYR A 45 -17.84 12.96 -5.25
C TYR A 45 -18.81 12.42 -6.29
N GLN A 46 -19.59 11.38 -5.98
CA GLN A 46 -20.53 10.77 -6.92
C GLN A 46 -21.64 11.75 -7.30
N LEU A 47 -22.22 12.43 -6.31
CA LEU A 47 -23.23 13.46 -6.55
C LEU A 47 -22.63 14.68 -7.27
N SER A 48 -21.46 15.13 -6.84
CA SER A 48 -20.75 16.24 -7.50
C SER A 48 -20.45 15.92 -8.97
N ALA A 49 -20.04 14.70 -9.29
CA ALA A 49 -19.75 14.27 -10.65
C ALA A 49 -20.97 14.31 -11.57
N VAL A 50 -22.15 13.97 -11.06
CA VAL A 50 -23.40 14.04 -11.82
C VAL A 50 -23.82 15.49 -12.10
N LEU A 51 -23.54 16.40 -11.17
CA LEU A 51 -23.95 17.80 -11.24
C LEU A 51 -22.96 18.71 -11.99
N LEU A 52 -21.67 18.35 -12.00
CA LEU A 52 -20.64 19.08 -12.73
C LEU A 52 -20.67 18.75 -14.23
N PRO A 53 -20.29 19.69 -15.12
CA PRO A 53 -20.44 19.51 -16.57
C PRO A 53 -19.52 18.44 -17.16
N HIS A 54 -18.26 18.37 -16.73
CA HIS A 54 -17.25 17.52 -17.35
C HIS A 54 -16.90 16.28 -16.51
N LEU A 55 -15.76 15.64 -16.82
CA LEU A 55 -15.30 14.42 -16.16
C LEU A 55 -14.89 14.69 -14.71
N THR A 56 -15.19 13.75 -13.82
CA THR A 56 -14.58 13.66 -12.49
C THR A 56 -13.50 12.58 -12.50
N LEU A 57 -12.26 12.95 -12.24
CA LEU A 57 -11.13 12.03 -12.17
C LEU A 57 -10.95 11.59 -10.71
N VAL A 58 -11.12 10.30 -10.41
CA VAL A 58 -10.99 9.74 -9.07
C VAL A 58 -9.69 8.94 -8.97
N VAL A 59 -8.78 9.39 -8.12
CA VAL A 59 -7.56 8.66 -7.76
C VAL A 59 -7.81 7.89 -6.47
N SER A 60 -7.71 6.57 -6.53
CA SER A 60 -7.90 5.69 -5.35
C SER A 60 -6.80 4.63 -5.29
N PRO A 61 -6.31 4.24 -4.09
CA PRO A 61 -5.18 3.32 -3.97
C PRO A 61 -5.53 1.85 -4.17
N LEU A 62 -6.82 1.50 -4.27
CA LEU A 62 -7.32 0.13 -4.14
C LEU A 62 -8.20 -0.28 -5.33
N LEU A 63 -7.68 -1.16 -6.17
CA LEU A 63 -8.40 -1.70 -7.34
C LEU A 63 -9.72 -2.39 -6.96
N ALA A 64 -9.73 -3.20 -5.89
CA ALA A 64 -10.94 -3.87 -5.43
C ALA A 64 -12.04 -2.87 -5.02
N LEU A 65 -11.66 -1.77 -4.36
CA LEU A 65 -12.61 -0.71 -4.00
C LEU A 65 -13.15 -0.01 -5.25
N MET A 66 -12.31 0.23 -6.26
CA MET A 66 -12.74 0.82 -7.53
C MET A 66 -13.81 -0.04 -8.21
N GLN A 67 -13.64 -1.36 -8.23
CA GLN A 67 -14.62 -2.29 -8.82
C GLN A 67 -15.97 -2.23 -8.10
N ASP A 68 -15.97 -2.22 -6.77
CA ASP A 68 -17.20 -2.09 -5.96
C ASP A 68 -17.91 -0.74 -6.22
N GLN A 69 -17.14 0.36 -6.33
CA GLN A 69 -17.70 1.68 -6.66
C GLN A 69 -18.26 1.73 -8.07
N LEU A 70 -17.59 1.13 -9.07
CA LEU A 70 -18.11 1.05 -10.44
C LEU A 70 -19.41 0.26 -10.51
N GLY A 71 -19.49 -0.88 -9.81
CA GLY A 71 -20.72 -1.66 -9.71
C GLY A 71 -21.85 -0.86 -9.06
N PHE A 72 -21.56 -0.06 -8.03
CA PHE A 72 -22.53 0.85 -7.43
C PHE A 72 -23.01 1.93 -8.42
N LEU A 73 -22.10 2.59 -9.12
CA LEU A 73 -22.41 3.64 -10.10
C LEU A 73 -23.26 3.11 -11.26
N GLN A 74 -22.92 1.93 -11.78
CA GLN A 74 -23.66 1.27 -12.84
C GLN A 74 -25.11 0.97 -12.42
N ARG A 75 -25.33 0.50 -11.19
CA ARG A 75 -26.69 0.25 -10.66
C ARG A 75 -27.55 1.52 -10.56
N HIS A 76 -26.93 2.69 -10.44
CA HIS A 76 -27.62 3.98 -10.42
C HIS A 76 -27.63 4.67 -11.81
N GLY A 77 -27.26 3.95 -12.87
CA GLY A 77 -27.26 4.48 -14.24
C GLY A 77 -26.20 5.55 -14.51
N ILE A 78 -25.16 5.65 -13.67
CA ILE A 78 -24.09 6.63 -13.83
C ILE A 78 -22.98 6.03 -14.68
N SER A 79 -22.68 6.68 -15.80
CA SER A 79 -21.61 6.27 -16.72
C SER A 79 -20.24 6.49 -16.08
N ALA A 80 -19.58 5.40 -15.71
CA ALA A 80 -18.28 5.38 -15.06
C ALA A 80 -17.39 4.27 -15.61
N GLY A 81 -16.07 4.45 -15.53
CA GLY A 81 -15.09 3.45 -15.92
C GLY A 81 -13.82 3.52 -15.08
N SER A 82 -13.01 2.45 -15.12
CA SER A 82 -11.64 2.44 -14.61
C SER A 82 -10.64 2.25 -15.74
N ILE A 83 -9.42 2.73 -15.51
CA ILE A 83 -8.25 2.32 -16.29
C ILE A 83 -7.24 1.69 -15.33
N ASP A 84 -7.08 0.38 -15.42
CA ASP A 84 -6.16 -0.40 -14.61
C ASP A 84 -5.28 -1.35 -15.45
N SER A 85 -4.37 -2.06 -14.80
CA SER A 85 -3.40 -2.94 -15.45
C SER A 85 -3.96 -4.31 -15.83
N ALA A 86 -5.16 -4.68 -15.35
CA ALA A 86 -5.78 -5.97 -15.64
C ALA A 86 -6.59 -5.94 -16.94
N GLN A 87 -6.98 -4.74 -17.40
CA GLN A 87 -7.75 -4.55 -18.62
C GLN A 87 -6.95 -4.80 -19.90
N SER A 88 -7.64 -5.29 -20.92
CA SER A 88 -7.10 -5.36 -22.27
C SER A 88 -6.89 -3.97 -22.86
N ARG A 89 -6.09 -3.89 -23.92
CA ARG A 89 -5.85 -2.61 -24.59
C ARG A 89 -7.12 -2.05 -25.22
N ASP A 90 -7.98 -2.90 -25.76
CA ASP A 90 -9.23 -2.50 -26.38
C ASP A 90 -10.23 -1.97 -25.34
N GLU A 91 -10.34 -2.62 -24.18
CA GLU A 91 -11.13 -2.12 -23.05
C GLU A 91 -10.62 -0.74 -22.58
N ALA A 92 -9.31 -0.60 -22.40
CA ALA A 92 -8.73 0.68 -21.99
C ALA A 92 -8.95 1.78 -23.05
N ASN A 93 -8.87 1.44 -24.34
CA ASN A 93 -9.12 2.39 -25.43
C ASN A 93 -10.60 2.80 -25.49
N ASP A 94 -11.53 1.87 -25.29
CA ASP A 94 -12.96 2.16 -25.22
C ASP A 94 -13.27 3.14 -24.08
N VAL A 95 -12.77 2.86 -22.87
CA VAL A 95 -12.92 3.76 -21.71
C VAL A 95 -12.33 5.15 -22.02
N MET A 96 -11.15 5.22 -22.64
CA MET A 96 -10.55 6.50 -23.04
C MET A 96 -11.38 7.23 -24.11
N ALA A 97 -11.99 6.51 -25.07
CA ALA A 97 -12.85 7.11 -26.10
C ALA A 97 -14.14 7.68 -25.50
N ARG A 98 -14.76 6.94 -24.58
CA ARG A 98 -15.96 7.37 -23.83
C ARG A 98 -15.66 8.55 -22.90
N ALA A 99 -14.46 8.63 -22.32
CA ALA A 99 -14.01 9.81 -21.59
C ALA A 99 -13.83 11.03 -22.51
N ARG A 100 -13.20 10.87 -23.68
CA ARG A 100 -12.99 11.97 -24.65
C ARG A 100 -14.28 12.53 -25.21
N SER A 101 -15.28 11.68 -25.44
CA SER A 101 -16.59 12.09 -25.96
C SER A 101 -17.48 12.76 -24.90
N GLY A 102 -17.08 12.70 -23.61
CA GLY A 102 -17.87 13.22 -22.50
C GLY A 102 -18.99 12.29 -22.03
N GLU A 103 -19.04 11.05 -22.54
CA GLU A 103 -20.02 10.04 -22.09
C GLU A 103 -19.75 9.61 -20.64
N LEU A 104 -18.48 9.49 -20.25
CA LEU A 104 -18.12 9.15 -18.87
C LEU A 104 -18.23 10.38 -17.95
N LYS A 105 -18.94 10.20 -16.83
CA LYS A 105 -18.99 11.19 -15.74
C LYS A 105 -17.88 10.97 -14.72
N ILE A 106 -17.45 9.72 -14.53
CA ILE A 106 -16.43 9.34 -13.55
C ILE A 106 -15.39 8.43 -14.20
N LEU A 107 -14.12 8.78 -14.07
CA LEU A 107 -12.99 7.93 -14.43
C LEU A 107 -12.17 7.62 -13.16
N MET A 108 -12.10 6.36 -12.78
CA MET A 108 -11.32 5.91 -11.62
C MET A 108 -9.95 5.38 -12.07
N ILE A 109 -8.88 5.79 -11.38
CA ILE A 109 -7.52 5.33 -11.66
C ILE A 109 -6.74 5.07 -10.36
N SER A 110 -5.71 4.24 -10.46
CA SER A 110 -4.65 4.21 -9.46
C SER A 110 -3.67 5.37 -9.68
N VAL A 111 -2.98 5.81 -8.62
CA VAL A 111 -2.01 6.91 -8.72
C VAL A 111 -0.84 6.56 -9.63
N GLU A 112 -0.43 5.29 -9.66
CA GLU A 112 0.67 4.79 -10.47
C GLU A 112 0.37 4.93 -11.98
N ARG A 113 -0.92 5.00 -12.37
CA ARG A 113 -1.31 5.21 -13.77
C ARG A 113 -0.84 6.56 -14.31
N LEU A 114 -0.67 7.56 -13.45
CA LEU A 114 -0.17 8.88 -13.82
C LEU A 114 1.31 8.87 -14.20
N LYS A 115 2.06 7.80 -13.92
CA LYS A 115 3.44 7.61 -14.44
C LYS A 115 3.47 7.41 -15.95
N ASN A 116 2.37 6.96 -16.55
CA ASN A 116 2.31 6.66 -17.98
C ASN A 116 2.12 7.96 -18.80
N GLU A 117 3.14 8.34 -19.58
CA GLU A 117 3.10 9.54 -20.42
C GLU A 117 1.94 9.57 -21.41
N ARG A 118 1.59 8.43 -22.04
CA ARG A 118 0.45 8.37 -22.96
C ARG A 118 -0.86 8.66 -22.24
N PHE A 119 -0.99 8.19 -21.01
CA PHE A 119 -2.16 8.46 -20.18
C PHE A 119 -2.23 9.94 -19.77
N ARG A 120 -1.10 10.55 -19.39
CA ARG A 120 -1.03 12.01 -19.13
C ARG A 120 -1.41 12.83 -20.37
N ASN A 121 -0.92 12.44 -21.55
CA ASN A 121 -1.29 13.08 -22.82
C ASN A 121 -2.77 12.91 -23.15
N PHE A 122 -3.38 11.78 -22.79
CA PHE A 122 -4.82 11.60 -22.88
C PHE A 122 -5.56 12.55 -21.93
N LEU A 123 -5.15 12.69 -20.67
CA LEU A 123 -5.79 13.62 -19.73
C LEU A 123 -5.74 15.07 -20.22
N ASN A 124 -4.63 15.50 -20.85
CA ASN A 124 -4.52 16.82 -21.49
C ASN A 124 -5.58 17.07 -22.60
N SER A 125 -6.17 16.01 -23.15
CA SER A 125 -7.20 16.12 -24.20
C SER A 125 -8.64 16.01 -23.68
N VAL A 126 -8.83 15.88 -22.36
CA VAL A 126 -10.14 15.71 -21.71
C VAL A 126 -10.39 16.87 -20.77
N GLN A 127 -11.59 17.45 -20.82
CA GLN A 127 -12.01 18.46 -19.84
C GLN A 127 -12.38 17.78 -18.52
N ILE A 128 -11.79 18.22 -17.42
CA ILE A 128 -11.98 17.64 -16.08
C ILE A 128 -12.54 18.72 -15.16
N SER A 129 -13.68 18.46 -14.52
CA SER A 129 -14.31 19.40 -13.58
C SER A 129 -13.82 19.24 -12.15
N LEU A 130 -13.37 18.05 -11.77
CA LEU A 130 -13.01 17.72 -10.40
C LEU A 130 -11.94 16.62 -10.34
N LEU A 131 -10.88 16.87 -9.58
CA LEU A 131 -9.95 15.83 -9.12
C LEU A 131 -10.42 15.33 -7.76
N VAL A 132 -10.67 14.04 -7.63
CA VAL A 132 -10.99 13.41 -6.34
C VAL A 132 -9.79 12.60 -5.92
N VAL A 133 -9.32 12.83 -4.69
CA VAL A 133 -8.28 12.01 -4.08
C VAL A 133 -8.89 11.23 -2.93
N ASP A 134 -9.08 9.94 -3.15
CA ASP A 134 -9.53 9.01 -2.13
C ASP A 134 -8.34 8.56 -1.26
N GLU A 135 -8.61 8.24 0.00
CA GLU A 135 -7.59 8.03 1.04
C GLU A 135 -6.51 9.13 1.05
N ALA A 136 -6.95 10.39 0.97
CA ALA A 136 -6.10 11.58 0.83
C ALA A 136 -5.02 11.74 1.93
N HIS A 137 -5.16 11.06 3.07
CA HIS A 137 -4.11 10.98 4.09
C HIS A 137 -2.78 10.43 3.53
N CYS A 138 -2.82 9.67 2.43
CA CYS A 138 -1.63 9.14 1.74
C CYS A 138 -0.72 10.23 1.15
N ILE A 139 -1.27 11.45 0.93
CA ILE A 139 -0.51 12.63 0.45
C ILE A 139 0.42 13.16 1.53
N SER A 140 0.12 12.91 2.80
CA SER A 140 0.91 13.43 3.90
C SER A 140 1.98 12.44 4.33
N GLU A 141 3.22 12.90 4.43
CA GLU A 141 4.31 12.16 5.10
C GLU A 141 3.96 11.94 6.58
N TRP A 142 3.10 12.79 7.13
CA TRP A 142 2.53 12.63 8.47
C TRP A 142 1.32 11.67 8.53
N GLY A 143 0.95 11.04 7.41
CA GLY A 143 -0.07 10.00 7.34
C GLY A 143 0.48 8.60 7.64
N HIS A 144 -0.40 7.70 8.09
CA HIS A 144 -0.08 6.34 8.53
C HIS A 144 0.10 5.31 7.39
N ASN A 145 -0.17 5.71 6.15
CA ASN A 145 -0.02 4.89 4.96
C ASN A 145 0.49 5.74 3.79
N PHE A 146 1.55 6.50 4.07
CA PHE A 146 2.15 7.40 3.10
C PHE A 146 2.46 6.67 1.78
N ARG A 147 1.98 7.21 0.66
CA ARG A 147 2.25 6.70 -0.68
C ARG A 147 2.96 7.79 -1.47
N PRO A 148 4.25 7.62 -1.79
CA PRO A 148 5.04 8.69 -2.40
C PRO A 148 4.41 9.28 -3.66
N ASP A 149 3.84 8.45 -4.54
CA ASP A 149 3.20 8.90 -5.78
C ASP A 149 2.02 9.88 -5.55
N TYR A 150 1.38 9.89 -4.36
CA TYR A 150 0.33 10.86 -4.03
C TYR A 150 0.86 12.29 -3.85
N LEU A 151 2.15 12.47 -3.54
CA LEU A 151 2.77 13.80 -3.42
C LEU A 151 2.73 14.60 -4.73
N LYS A 152 2.59 13.91 -5.86
CA LYS A 152 2.57 14.50 -7.21
C LYS A 152 1.18 15.01 -7.62
N LEU A 153 0.13 14.63 -6.89
CA LEU A 153 -1.26 14.96 -7.25
C LEU A 153 -1.55 16.48 -7.30
N PRO A 154 -1.02 17.32 -6.40
CA PRO A 154 -1.14 18.77 -6.52
C PRO A 154 -0.52 19.34 -7.80
N ASP A 155 0.62 18.79 -8.23
CA ASP A 155 1.27 19.21 -9.48
C ASP A 155 0.48 18.74 -10.70
N TYR A 156 -0.04 17.51 -10.67
CA TYR A 156 -0.92 17.01 -11.73
C TYR A 156 -2.23 17.79 -11.84
N GLN A 157 -2.82 18.21 -10.72
CA GLN A 157 -3.99 19.09 -10.73
C GLN A 157 -3.71 20.37 -11.52
N ARG A 158 -2.58 21.03 -11.22
CA ARG A 158 -2.14 22.25 -11.92
C ARG A 158 -1.79 21.97 -13.39
N GLN A 159 -1.04 20.91 -13.66
CA GLN A 159 -0.60 20.53 -15.00
C GLN A 159 -1.78 20.25 -15.95
N PHE A 160 -2.81 19.57 -15.46
CA PHE A 160 -4.01 19.25 -16.24
C PHE A 160 -5.10 20.32 -16.18
N ASN A 161 -4.81 21.49 -15.61
CA ASN A 161 -5.75 22.61 -15.45
C ASN A 161 -7.07 22.20 -14.80
N ILE A 162 -7.02 21.32 -13.79
CA ILE A 162 -8.21 20.87 -13.08
C ILE A 162 -8.59 21.94 -12.06
N PRO A 163 -9.79 22.55 -12.15
CA PRO A 163 -10.11 23.77 -11.43
C PRO A 163 -10.21 23.57 -9.91
N GLN A 164 -10.57 22.37 -9.46
CA GLN A 164 -10.82 22.07 -8.05
C GLN A 164 -10.52 20.61 -7.70
N ALA A 165 -10.25 20.39 -6.42
CA ALA A 165 -10.00 19.07 -5.86
C ALA A 165 -10.91 18.76 -4.67
N LEU A 166 -11.31 17.49 -4.53
CA LEU A 166 -12.01 16.96 -3.37
C LEU A 166 -11.15 15.88 -2.72
N LEU A 167 -10.68 16.14 -1.50
CA LEU A 167 -9.89 15.20 -0.71
C LEU A 167 -10.81 14.41 0.22
N LEU A 168 -10.74 13.08 0.18
CA LEU A 168 -11.56 12.20 1.00
C LEU A 168 -10.68 11.30 1.85
N THR A 169 -10.90 11.24 3.16
CA THR A 169 -10.19 10.29 4.02
C THR A 169 -11.03 9.92 5.23
N ALA A 170 -10.83 8.69 5.73
CA ALA A 170 -11.47 8.24 6.96
C ALA A 170 -10.79 8.73 8.24
N THR A 171 -9.47 8.89 8.16
CA THR A 171 -8.60 9.11 9.31
C THR A 171 -7.55 10.15 8.94
N ALA A 172 -7.60 11.31 9.58
CA ALA A 172 -6.59 12.35 9.45
C ALA A 172 -6.47 13.10 10.78
N THR A 173 -5.23 13.26 11.26
CA THR A 173 -4.95 14.11 12.41
C THR A 173 -4.95 15.58 11.97
N PRO A 174 -5.06 16.55 12.92
CA PRO A 174 -4.99 17.98 12.58
C PRO A 174 -3.76 18.36 11.76
N LYS A 175 -2.62 17.71 12.00
CA LYS A 175 -1.37 17.92 11.23
C LYS A 175 -1.50 17.44 9.77
N VAL A 176 -2.12 16.28 9.57
CA VAL A 176 -2.38 15.74 8.22
C VAL A 176 -3.38 16.63 7.47
N ILE A 177 -4.42 17.13 8.16
CA ILE A 177 -5.39 18.08 7.58
C ILE A 177 -4.69 19.35 7.11
N ALA A 178 -3.87 19.99 7.96
CA ALA A 178 -3.14 21.20 7.60
C ALA A 178 -2.20 20.99 6.39
N ASP A 179 -1.52 19.84 6.32
CA ASP A 179 -0.65 19.50 5.19
C ASP A 179 -1.45 19.30 3.89
N MET A 180 -2.60 18.61 3.95
CA MET A 180 -3.51 18.48 2.81
C MET A 180 -4.04 19.84 2.33
N GLN A 181 -4.42 20.72 3.26
CA GLN A 181 -4.89 22.07 2.96
C GLN A 181 -3.82 22.89 2.23
N ALA A 182 -2.59 22.88 2.75
CA ALA A 182 -1.48 23.62 2.16
C ALA A 182 -1.18 23.14 0.73
N LYS A 183 -1.18 21.83 0.49
CA LYS A 183 -0.87 21.23 -0.81
C LYS A 183 -1.92 21.49 -1.88
N PHE A 184 -3.21 21.49 -1.52
CA PHE A 184 -4.33 21.66 -2.45
C PHE A 184 -4.99 23.04 -2.40
N ALA A 185 -4.43 23.97 -1.61
CA ALA A 185 -4.97 25.30 -1.37
C ALA A 185 -6.45 25.27 -0.91
N ILE A 186 -6.76 24.39 0.05
CA ILE A 186 -8.12 24.25 0.61
C ILE A 186 -8.29 25.21 1.80
N ALA A 187 -9.31 26.07 1.72
CA ALA A 187 -9.65 27.00 2.80
C ALA A 187 -10.10 26.24 4.06
N ALA A 188 -9.91 26.84 5.24
CA ALA A 188 -10.23 26.16 6.51
C ALA A 188 -11.73 25.86 6.65
N GLU A 189 -12.58 26.74 6.13
CA GLU A 189 -14.03 26.57 6.07
C GLU A 189 -14.50 25.49 5.10
N ASP A 190 -13.67 25.07 4.14
CA ASP A 190 -14.00 24.00 3.18
C ASP A 190 -13.43 22.63 3.64
N VAL A 191 -12.92 22.55 4.88
CA VAL A 191 -12.54 21.30 5.55
C VAL A 191 -13.69 20.84 6.45
N VAL A 192 -14.44 19.85 5.97
CA VAL A 192 -15.56 19.28 6.70
C VAL A 192 -15.10 18.05 7.47
N THR A 193 -15.14 18.14 8.79
CA THR A 193 -14.88 17.01 9.70
C THR A 193 -16.20 16.58 10.33
N THR A 194 -16.41 15.27 10.43
CA THR A 194 -17.53 14.73 11.21
C THR A 194 -16.98 13.99 12.43
N GLY A 195 -17.79 13.88 13.49
CA GLY A 195 -17.37 13.25 14.73
C GLY A 195 -16.79 11.85 14.50
N PHE A 196 -15.64 11.58 15.12
CA PHE A 196 -14.96 10.29 15.09
C PHE A 196 -15.54 9.31 16.11
N TYR A 197 -16.16 9.83 17.17
CA TYR A 197 -16.73 9.01 18.23
C TYR A 197 -17.89 8.13 17.74
N ARG A 198 -17.79 6.83 17.98
CA ARG A 198 -18.83 5.84 17.66
C ARG A 198 -19.38 5.23 18.95
N SER A 199 -20.64 5.56 19.27
CA SER A 199 -21.30 5.09 20.49
C SER A 199 -21.59 3.59 20.49
N ASN A 200 -21.60 2.95 19.32
CA ASN A 200 -21.92 1.54 19.16
C ASN A 200 -20.69 0.60 19.20
N LEU A 201 -19.48 1.14 19.35
CA LEU A 201 -18.25 0.35 19.42
C LEU A 201 -17.74 0.25 20.87
N ASN A 202 -17.71 -0.97 21.42
CA ASN A 202 -17.11 -1.25 22.71
C ASN A 202 -15.60 -1.38 22.54
N LEU A 203 -14.82 -0.44 23.09
CA LEU A 203 -13.36 -0.45 22.97
C LEU A 203 -12.73 -1.16 24.17
N LEU A 204 -12.23 -2.37 23.97
CA LEU A 204 -11.71 -3.24 25.01
C LEU A 204 -10.21 -3.46 24.82
N VAL A 205 -9.42 -3.15 25.84
CA VAL A 205 -8.00 -3.49 25.89
C VAL A 205 -7.79 -4.48 27.02
N GLU A 206 -7.26 -5.65 26.68
CA GLU A 206 -6.97 -6.69 27.65
C GLU A 206 -5.46 -6.97 27.69
N PRO A 207 -4.81 -6.83 28.87
CA PRO A 207 -3.40 -7.15 29.02
C PRO A 207 -3.20 -8.67 29.04
N VAL A 208 -2.49 -9.22 28.04
CA VAL A 208 -2.31 -10.67 27.89
C VAL A 208 -0.86 -10.98 27.49
N SER A 209 -0.18 -11.83 28.26
CA SER A 209 1.17 -12.30 27.92
C SER A 209 1.19 -12.97 26.54
N GLY A 210 2.30 -12.88 25.81
CA GLY A 210 2.43 -13.48 24.48
C GLY A 210 2.14 -14.99 24.45
N HIS A 211 2.50 -15.69 25.54
CA HIS A 211 2.23 -17.12 25.71
C HIS A 211 0.72 -17.42 25.82
N ASP A 212 -0.05 -16.55 26.48
CA ASP A 212 -1.47 -16.76 26.76
C ASP A 212 -2.40 -16.26 25.64
N LYS A 213 -1.93 -15.41 24.73
CA LYS A 213 -2.76 -14.80 23.66
C LYS A 213 -3.60 -15.81 22.89
N ARG A 214 -3.03 -16.95 22.47
CA ARG A 214 -3.74 -17.99 21.70
C ARG A 214 -4.92 -18.58 22.48
N ARG A 215 -4.67 -18.95 23.74
CA ARG A 215 -5.70 -19.47 24.64
C ARG A 215 -6.81 -18.44 24.84
N ARG A 216 -6.42 -17.20 25.13
CA ARG A 216 -7.39 -16.12 25.39
C ARG A 216 -8.24 -15.78 24.17
N LEU A 217 -7.65 -15.79 22.97
CA LEU A 217 -8.39 -15.62 21.71
C LEU A 217 -9.46 -16.71 21.54
N VAL A 218 -9.12 -17.98 21.78
CA VAL A 218 -10.09 -19.08 21.71
C VAL A 218 -11.23 -18.88 22.72
N GLU A 219 -10.91 -18.51 23.97
CA GLU A 219 -11.92 -18.23 25.00
C GLU A 219 -12.86 -17.09 24.58
N TRP A 220 -12.32 -16.01 24.00
CA TRP A 220 -13.11 -14.89 23.49
C TRP A 220 -14.04 -15.29 22.34
N MET A 221 -13.49 -16.02 21.38
CA MET A 221 -14.16 -16.36 20.13
C MET A 221 -15.17 -17.50 20.28
N LYS A 222 -14.99 -18.43 21.24
CA LYS A 222 -15.94 -19.54 21.47
C LYS A 222 -17.36 -19.06 21.74
N ALA A 223 -17.54 -18.02 22.56
CA ALA A 223 -18.85 -17.44 22.84
C ALA A 223 -19.45 -16.68 21.64
N ARG A 224 -18.66 -16.44 20.59
CA ARG A 224 -18.95 -15.56 19.45
C ARG A 224 -18.78 -16.26 18.11
N ALA A 225 -18.68 -17.59 18.08
CA ALA A 225 -18.31 -18.35 16.88
C ALA A 225 -19.26 -18.13 15.69
N ASN A 226 -20.52 -17.78 15.96
CA ASN A 226 -21.55 -17.51 14.96
C ASN A 226 -21.68 -16.03 14.56
N GLN A 227 -20.84 -15.15 15.11
CA GLN A 227 -20.87 -13.73 14.82
C GLN A 227 -19.79 -13.37 13.80
N PRO A 228 -20.08 -12.52 12.79
CA PRO A 228 -19.08 -12.07 11.84
C PRO A 228 -17.93 -11.32 12.55
N SER A 229 -16.72 -11.83 12.38
CA SER A 229 -15.56 -11.48 13.19
C SER A 229 -14.30 -11.38 12.33
N ILE A 230 -13.46 -10.39 12.62
CA ILE A 230 -12.13 -10.23 12.02
C ILE A 230 -11.09 -10.30 13.13
N VAL A 231 -10.06 -11.15 12.95
CA VAL A 231 -8.90 -11.24 13.82
C VAL A 231 -7.68 -10.69 13.09
N TYR A 232 -7.16 -9.55 13.50
CA TYR A 232 -5.98 -8.92 12.92
C TYR A 232 -4.68 -9.46 13.52
N VAL A 233 -3.74 -9.80 12.64
CA VAL A 233 -2.38 -10.24 12.95
C VAL A 233 -1.37 -9.50 12.06
N THR A 234 -0.11 -9.45 12.46
CA THR A 234 0.93 -8.71 11.74
C THR A 234 1.52 -9.52 10.58
N LEU A 235 1.79 -10.81 10.80
CA LEU A 235 2.49 -11.67 9.84
C LEU A 235 1.56 -12.65 9.12
N GLN A 236 1.86 -12.92 7.85
CA GLN A 236 1.10 -13.88 7.01
C GLN A 236 1.08 -15.28 7.63
N LYS A 237 2.25 -15.74 8.11
CA LYS A 237 2.40 -17.03 8.79
C LYS A 237 1.54 -17.12 10.05
N THR A 238 1.47 -16.04 10.82
CA THR A 238 0.62 -15.96 12.02
C THR A 238 -0.86 -16.08 11.65
N ALA A 239 -1.29 -15.49 10.51
CA ALA A 239 -2.68 -15.59 10.06
C ALA A 239 -3.08 -17.06 9.80
N GLU A 240 -2.23 -17.81 9.10
CA GLU A 240 -2.45 -19.24 8.84
C GLU A 240 -2.45 -20.06 10.14
N GLN A 241 -1.47 -19.83 11.02
CA GLN A 241 -1.35 -20.55 12.29
C GLN A 241 -2.54 -20.31 13.24
N ILE A 242 -3.00 -19.06 13.35
CA ILE A 242 -4.12 -18.70 14.21
C ILE A 242 -5.44 -19.21 13.63
N ALA A 243 -5.65 -19.13 12.31
CA ALA A 243 -6.81 -19.74 11.67
C ALA A 243 -6.85 -21.26 11.93
N GLU A 244 -5.74 -21.96 11.74
CA GLU A 244 -5.66 -23.40 12.02
C GLU A 244 -5.94 -23.69 13.51
N HIS A 245 -5.36 -22.89 14.42
CA HIS A 245 -5.56 -23.06 15.86
C HIS A 245 -7.03 -22.88 16.28
N LEU A 246 -7.73 -21.91 15.70
CA LEU A 246 -9.17 -21.69 15.92
C LEU A 246 -10.00 -22.86 15.39
N ASN A 247 -9.69 -23.36 14.19
CA ASN A 247 -10.39 -24.51 13.59
C ASN A 247 -10.24 -25.77 14.46
N ARG A 248 -9.05 -26.05 15.01
CA ARG A 248 -8.83 -27.16 15.94
C ARG A 248 -9.67 -27.07 17.22
N HIS A 249 -10.14 -25.87 17.58
CA HIS A 249 -11.00 -25.62 18.73
C HIS A 249 -12.49 -25.44 18.36
N GLY A 250 -12.88 -25.81 17.14
CA GLY A 250 -14.27 -25.79 16.67
C GLY A 250 -14.78 -24.43 16.20
N ILE A 251 -13.90 -23.45 16.00
CA ILE A 251 -14.26 -22.13 15.47
C ILE A 251 -13.83 -22.10 14.00
N GLN A 252 -14.80 -22.07 13.09
CA GLN A 252 -14.54 -22.03 11.65
C GLN A 252 -13.90 -20.69 11.28
N ALA A 253 -12.61 -20.73 10.94
CA ALA A 253 -11.81 -19.55 10.64
C ALA A 253 -11.00 -19.71 9.34
N GLU A 254 -10.93 -18.67 8.52
CA GLU A 254 -10.14 -18.66 7.29
C GLU A 254 -9.02 -17.62 7.37
N ALA A 255 -7.81 -18.01 6.97
CA ALA A 255 -6.68 -17.08 6.88
C ALA A 255 -6.78 -16.23 5.61
N TYR A 256 -6.50 -14.93 5.72
CA TYR A 256 -6.46 -14.00 4.59
C TYR A 256 -5.22 -13.10 4.64
N HIS A 257 -4.39 -13.14 3.60
CA HIS A 257 -3.23 -12.27 3.48
C HIS A 257 -2.83 -12.07 2.02
N ALA A 258 -1.94 -11.11 1.77
CA ALA A 258 -1.51 -10.72 0.43
C ALA A 258 -0.78 -11.84 -0.34
N GLY A 259 -0.21 -12.83 0.35
CA GLY A 259 0.47 -13.98 -0.26
C GLY A 259 -0.44 -15.08 -0.82
N LEU A 260 -1.75 -15.02 -0.55
CA LEU A 260 -2.70 -15.97 -1.14
C LEU A 260 -2.96 -15.65 -2.62
N PRO A 261 -3.18 -16.67 -3.47
CA PRO A 261 -3.62 -16.47 -4.85
C PRO A 261 -4.88 -15.61 -4.93
N HIS A 262 -5.01 -14.80 -5.99
CA HIS A 262 -6.12 -13.85 -6.15
C HIS A 262 -7.50 -14.53 -6.07
N GLU A 263 -7.71 -15.62 -6.82
CA GLU A 263 -8.96 -16.40 -6.81
C GLU A 263 -9.34 -16.90 -5.40
N LYS A 264 -8.34 -17.33 -4.62
CA LYS A 264 -8.56 -17.79 -3.24
C LYS A 264 -8.99 -16.63 -2.34
N ARG A 265 -8.36 -15.46 -2.47
CA ARG A 265 -8.74 -14.25 -1.72
C ARG A 265 -10.17 -13.82 -2.04
N GLU A 266 -10.51 -13.77 -3.33
CA GLU A 266 -11.84 -13.41 -3.79
C GLU A 266 -12.91 -14.38 -3.23
N GLY A 267 -12.65 -15.70 -3.33
CA GLY A 267 -13.57 -16.70 -2.78
C GLY A 267 -13.79 -16.59 -1.26
N ILE A 268 -12.73 -16.31 -0.49
CA ILE A 268 -12.84 -16.07 0.97
C ILE A 268 -13.68 -14.82 1.25
N GLN A 269 -13.40 -13.72 0.55
CA GLN A 269 -14.14 -12.47 0.70
C GLN A 269 -15.62 -12.67 0.39
N GLN A 270 -15.96 -13.31 -0.73
CA GLN A 270 -17.36 -13.59 -1.10
C GLN A 270 -18.08 -14.44 -0.03
N ARG A 271 -17.43 -15.48 0.52
CA ARG A 271 -18.01 -16.29 1.61
C ARG A 271 -18.26 -15.48 2.87
N PHE A 272 -17.32 -14.62 3.27
CA PHE A 272 -17.47 -13.76 4.44
C PHE A 272 -18.58 -12.73 4.26
N MET A 273 -18.61 -12.05 3.11
CA MET A 273 -19.64 -11.07 2.75
C MET A 273 -21.04 -11.72 2.75
N GLY A 274 -21.15 -12.92 2.17
CA GLY A 274 -22.39 -13.69 2.10
C GLY A 274 -22.78 -14.44 3.38
N GLY A 275 -22.04 -14.28 4.49
CA GLY A 275 -22.36 -14.92 5.78
C GLY A 275 -22.15 -16.44 5.82
N ARG A 276 -21.39 -17.00 4.88
CA ARG A 276 -21.02 -18.44 4.87
C ARG A 276 -19.76 -18.73 5.70
N SER A 277 -19.02 -17.70 6.05
CA SER A 277 -17.83 -17.74 6.90
C SER A 277 -17.93 -16.61 7.92
N ASN A 278 -17.75 -16.93 9.20
CA ASN A 278 -17.97 -15.98 10.29
C ASN A 278 -16.66 -15.44 10.89
N CYS A 279 -15.52 -16.09 10.67
CA CYS A 279 -14.25 -15.64 11.24
C CYS A 279 -13.16 -15.59 10.18
N ILE A 280 -12.60 -14.40 9.99
CA ILE A 280 -11.44 -14.20 9.13
C ILE A 280 -10.26 -13.79 9.99
N VAL A 281 -9.16 -14.53 9.87
CA VAL A 281 -7.88 -14.18 10.48
C VAL A 281 -7.02 -13.54 9.41
N ALA A 282 -6.68 -12.26 9.55
CA ALA A 282 -6.09 -11.52 8.46
C ALA A 282 -4.95 -10.60 8.87
N THR A 283 -4.04 -10.38 7.92
CA THR A 283 -3.24 -9.16 7.95
C THR A 283 -4.09 -7.96 7.48
N ILE A 284 -3.53 -6.75 7.57
CA ILE A 284 -4.18 -5.49 7.15
C ILE A 284 -4.74 -5.58 5.70
N ALA A 285 -4.19 -6.49 4.88
CA ALA A 285 -4.63 -6.75 3.51
C ALA A 285 -6.14 -7.08 3.36
N PHE A 286 -6.81 -7.69 4.35
CA PHE A 286 -8.25 -7.98 4.25
C PHE A 286 -9.10 -6.74 4.44
N GLY A 287 -8.64 -5.77 5.24
CA GLY A 287 -9.48 -4.63 5.62
C GLY A 287 -9.79 -3.71 4.44
N MET A 288 -8.80 -3.38 3.63
CA MET A 288 -8.91 -2.36 2.60
C MET A 288 -10.01 -2.67 1.55
N GLY A 289 -11.19 -2.03 1.68
CA GLY A 289 -12.31 -2.16 0.72
C GLY A 289 -13.53 -2.96 1.18
N ILE A 290 -13.49 -3.67 2.32
CA ILE A 290 -14.66 -4.43 2.79
C ILE A 290 -15.78 -3.52 3.29
N ASP A 291 -17.00 -3.77 2.81
CA ASP A 291 -18.24 -3.11 3.24
C ASP A 291 -19.31 -4.10 3.73
N LYS A 292 -18.98 -4.85 4.78
CA LYS A 292 -19.95 -5.69 5.49
C LYS A 292 -20.55 -4.90 6.67
N SER A 293 -21.86 -4.67 6.64
CA SER A 293 -22.54 -3.79 7.60
C SER A 293 -22.56 -4.32 9.05
N ASP A 294 -22.55 -5.64 9.19
CA ASP A 294 -22.91 -6.41 10.39
C ASP A 294 -21.71 -7.11 11.06
N ILE A 295 -20.48 -6.61 10.87
CA ILE A 295 -19.32 -7.12 11.62
C ILE A 295 -19.51 -6.83 13.10
N ARG A 296 -19.46 -7.87 13.94
CA ARG A 296 -19.72 -7.80 15.38
C ARG A 296 -18.47 -7.82 16.24
N ASN A 297 -17.39 -8.44 15.75
CA ASN A 297 -16.14 -8.49 16.50
C ASN A 297 -14.95 -8.11 15.62
N VAL A 298 -14.11 -7.23 16.15
CA VAL A 298 -12.78 -6.97 15.61
C VAL A 298 -11.80 -7.27 16.74
N VAL A 299 -10.88 -8.20 16.52
CA VAL A 299 -9.90 -8.61 17.52
C VAL A 299 -8.51 -8.35 17.00
N HIS A 300 -7.75 -7.52 17.69
CA HIS A 300 -6.33 -7.33 17.44
C HIS A 300 -5.54 -8.33 18.28
N PHE A 301 -5.15 -9.43 17.65
CA PHE A 301 -4.28 -10.44 18.27
C PHE A 301 -2.85 -9.90 18.39
N ASP A 302 -2.37 -9.27 17.33
CA ASP A 302 -1.15 -8.47 17.33
C ASP A 302 -1.51 -6.98 17.41
N LEU A 303 -0.58 -6.18 17.94
CA LEU A 303 -0.75 -4.74 17.99
C LEU A 303 -0.82 -4.13 16.58
N PRO A 304 -1.72 -3.17 16.32
CA PRO A 304 -1.69 -2.35 15.11
C PRO A 304 -0.36 -1.59 14.98
N LYS A 305 -0.09 -1.04 13.81
CA LYS A 305 1.12 -0.22 13.60
C LYS A 305 0.99 1.21 14.13
N SER A 306 -0.23 1.70 14.28
CA SER A 306 -0.55 3.08 14.64
C SER A 306 -1.99 3.21 15.15
N ILE A 307 -2.32 4.37 15.76
CA ILE A 307 -3.68 4.70 16.19
C ILE A 307 -4.62 4.80 14.98
N GLU A 308 -4.11 5.28 13.85
CA GLU A 308 -4.87 5.40 12.61
C GLU A 308 -5.23 4.05 12.02
N ASN A 309 -4.28 3.11 11.97
CA ASN A 309 -4.59 1.73 11.58
C ASN A 309 -5.63 1.11 12.50
N TYR A 310 -5.44 1.25 13.82
CA TYR A 310 -6.40 0.78 14.81
C TYR A 310 -7.81 1.33 14.54
N SER A 311 -7.93 2.65 14.38
CA SER A 311 -9.20 3.35 14.11
C SER A 311 -9.87 2.89 12.82
N GLN A 312 -9.11 2.75 11.74
CA GLN A 312 -9.63 2.27 10.46
C GLN A 312 -10.11 0.82 10.54
N GLU A 313 -9.40 -0.02 11.27
CA GLU A 313 -9.68 -1.45 11.46
C GLU A 313 -10.93 -1.68 12.32
N ILE A 314 -11.05 -1.01 13.48
CA ILE A 314 -12.25 -1.11 14.33
C ILE A 314 -13.47 -0.45 13.68
N GLY A 315 -13.28 0.56 12.84
CA GLY A 315 -14.36 1.25 12.11
C GLY A 315 -15.11 0.33 11.12
N ARG A 316 -14.61 -0.87 10.86
CA ARG A 316 -15.29 -1.91 10.08
C ARG A 316 -16.45 -2.55 10.84
N ALA A 317 -16.39 -2.55 12.17
CA ALA A 317 -17.45 -3.12 12.99
C ALA A 317 -18.69 -2.21 13.03
N GLY A 318 -19.85 -2.81 13.24
CA GLY A 318 -21.05 -2.08 13.62
C GLY A 318 -21.52 -1.02 12.62
N ARG A 319 -21.30 -1.15 11.31
CA ARG A 319 -21.69 -0.11 10.33
C ARG A 319 -23.22 0.05 10.20
N ASP A 320 -23.96 -0.98 10.56
CA ASP A 320 -25.42 -0.96 10.79
C ASP A 320 -25.85 -0.20 12.07
N GLY A 321 -24.90 0.35 12.83
CA GLY A 321 -25.15 1.08 14.08
C GLY A 321 -25.40 0.18 15.29
N GLN A 322 -25.40 -1.14 15.13
CA GLN A 322 -25.59 -2.07 16.24
C GLN A 322 -24.32 -2.23 17.08
N PRO A 323 -24.43 -2.61 18.36
CA PRO A 323 -23.28 -2.84 19.23
C PRO A 323 -22.29 -3.83 18.63
N SER A 324 -20.99 -3.53 18.75
CA SER A 324 -19.91 -4.41 18.30
C SER A 324 -18.70 -4.29 19.21
N ASP A 325 -18.00 -5.39 19.45
CA ASP A 325 -16.84 -5.45 20.33
C ASP A 325 -15.54 -5.29 19.52
N CYS A 326 -14.67 -4.40 20.00
CA CYS A 326 -13.33 -4.20 19.46
C CYS A 326 -12.31 -4.52 20.56
N LEU A 327 -11.69 -5.69 20.50
CA LEU A 327 -10.77 -6.21 21.52
C LEU A 327 -9.32 -6.14 21.05
N VAL A 328 -8.44 -5.55 21.87
CA VAL A 328 -6.99 -5.62 21.70
C VAL A 328 -6.40 -6.54 22.76
N LEU A 329 -5.71 -7.61 22.34
CA LEU A 329 -4.89 -8.44 23.21
C LEU A 329 -3.50 -7.79 23.31
N ALA A 330 -3.34 -6.90 24.29
CA ALA A 330 -2.22 -5.98 24.35
C ALA A 330 -1.08 -6.51 25.24
N ASN A 331 0.14 -6.42 24.74
CA ASN A 331 1.40 -6.67 25.46
C ASN A 331 2.54 -5.86 24.84
N ARG A 332 3.70 -5.84 25.51
CA ARG A 332 4.92 -5.23 24.97
C ARG A 332 5.85 -6.24 24.29
N ASP A 333 5.58 -7.54 24.42
CA ASP A 333 6.42 -8.63 23.89
C ASP A 333 6.63 -8.55 22.36
N SER A 334 5.66 -7.99 21.62
CA SER A 334 5.71 -7.92 20.14
C SER A 334 6.10 -6.54 19.60
N LEU A 335 6.57 -5.64 20.46
CA LEU A 335 6.98 -4.29 20.07
C LEU A 335 8.14 -4.32 19.06
N ASN A 336 9.16 -5.14 19.32
CA ASN A 336 10.34 -5.25 18.47
C ASN A 336 9.98 -5.68 17.05
N VAL A 337 8.97 -6.54 16.87
CA VAL A 337 8.51 -6.96 15.54
C VAL A 337 8.01 -5.77 14.73
N LEU A 338 7.25 -4.86 15.34
CA LEU A 338 6.72 -3.67 14.68
C LEU A 338 7.84 -2.68 14.35
N GLU A 339 8.73 -2.40 15.30
CA GLU A 339 9.85 -1.48 15.09
C GLU A 339 10.85 -2.01 14.04
N ASN A 340 11.10 -3.32 14.03
CA ASN A 340 11.96 -3.98 13.04
C ASN A 340 11.46 -3.81 11.59
N PHE A 341 10.16 -3.65 11.37
CA PHE A 341 9.65 -3.26 10.05
C PHE A 341 10.12 -1.86 9.66
N VAL A 342 10.04 -0.90 10.60
CA VAL A 342 10.49 0.48 10.38
C VAL A 342 11.99 0.50 10.09
N TYR A 343 12.81 -0.12 10.94
CA TYR A 343 14.27 -0.15 10.77
C TYR A 343 14.72 -0.85 9.49
N GLY A 344 13.97 -1.86 9.05
CA GLY A 344 14.22 -2.54 7.78
C GLY A 344 13.82 -1.73 6.55
N ASP A 345 12.88 -0.80 6.69
CA ASP A 345 12.39 0.07 5.64
C ASP A 345 13.17 1.41 5.56
N THR A 346 14.04 1.72 6.54
CA THR A 346 15.00 2.83 6.45
C THR A 346 16.18 2.45 5.53
N PRO A 347 16.42 3.14 4.40
CA PRO A 347 17.62 2.89 3.59
C PRO A 347 18.90 3.28 4.33
N GLU A 348 19.99 2.53 4.11
CA GLU A 348 21.33 2.96 4.53
C GLU A 348 21.85 4.05 3.57
N GLN A 349 22.61 5.02 4.10
CA GLN A 349 23.15 6.12 3.28
C GLN A 349 23.98 5.63 2.09
N GLU A 350 24.78 4.57 2.29
CA GLU A 350 25.56 3.96 1.21
C GLU A 350 24.68 3.45 0.07
N GLY A 351 23.53 2.85 0.40
CA GLY A 351 22.57 2.39 -0.60
C GLY A 351 21.99 3.55 -1.40
N ILE A 352 21.65 4.66 -0.74
CA ILE A 352 21.15 5.88 -1.40
C ILE A 352 22.23 6.43 -2.34
N ARG A 353 23.47 6.57 -1.86
CA ARG A 353 24.61 7.03 -2.67
C ARG A 353 24.81 6.16 -3.91
N ARG A 354 24.68 4.83 -3.78
CA ARG A 354 24.84 3.91 -4.91
C ARG A 354 23.77 4.12 -5.99
N VAL A 355 22.53 4.43 -5.62
CA VAL A 355 21.47 4.81 -6.58
C VAL A 355 21.84 6.11 -7.31
N LEU A 356 22.33 7.11 -6.56
CA LEU A 356 22.74 8.40 -7.13
C LEU A 356 23.94 8.28 -8.09
N GLU A 357 24.91 7.42 -7.77
CA GLU A 357 26.06 7.12 -8.63
C GLU A 357 25.65 6.40 -9.91
N GLU A 358 24.72 5.45 -9.82
CA GLU A 358 24.16 4.76 -10.99
C GLU A 358 23.42 5.74 -11.92
N LEU A 359 22.66 6.68 -11.34
CA LEU A 359 22.00 7.76 -12.07
C LEU A 359 23.03 8.67 -12.78
N GLN A 360 24.10 9.08 -12.10
CA GLN A 360 25.16 9.89 -12.71
C GLN A 360 25.90 9.14 -13.82
N ALA A 361 26.11 7.82 -13.68
CA ALA A 361 26.73 7.00 -14.72
C ALA A 361 25.88 6.96 -16.01
N ALA A 362 24.55 7.08 -15.90
CA ALA A 362 23.64 7.14 -17.03
C ALA A 362 23.55 8.53 -17.70
N ARG A 363 24.32 9.53 -17.25
CA ARG A 363 24.27 10.92 -17.76
C ARG A 363 24.45 11.03 -19.28
N SER A 364 25.33 10.23 -19.88
CA SER A 364 25.60 10.29 -21.32
C SER A 364 24.41 9.86 -22.18
N GLU A 365 23.47 9.10 -21.63
CA GLU A 365 22.31 8.57 -22.35
C GLU A 365 21.10 9.52 -22.25
N GLY A 366 21.12 10.47 -21.31
CA GLY A 366 20.03 11.40 -21.02
C GLY A 366 18.76 10.75 -20.45
N GLN A 367 18.78 9.43 -20.31
CA GLN A 367 17.73 8.60 -19.71
C GLN A 367 18.40 7.55 -18.82
N TRP A 368 17.68 7.12 -17.80
CA TRP A 368 18.11 6.08 -16.89
C TRP A 368 17.07 4.96 -16.89
N GLU A 369 17.51 3.76 -17.28
CA GLU A 369 16.70 2.56 -17.38
C GLU A 369 17.12 1.55 -16.32
N PHE A 370 16.17 1.04 -15.54
CA PHE A 370 16.48 0.04 -14.52
C PHE A 370 15.31 -0.91 -14.25
N LEU A 371 15.65 -2.12 -13.80
CA LEU A 371 14.72 -3.04 -13.17
C LEU A 371 14.68 -2.75 -11.68
N LEU A 372 13.50 -2.44 -11.12
CA LEU A 372 13.38 -2.08 -9.70
C LEU A 372 14.00 -3.12 -8.77
N ARG A 373 13.79 -4.41 -9.04
CA ARG A 373 14.39 -5.50 -8.24
C ARG A 373 15.92 -5.52 -8.34
N SER A 374 16.47 -5.27 -9.52
CA SER A 374 17.92 -5.23 -9.71
C SER A 374 18.53 -4.04 -8.97
N LEU A 375 17.91 -2.86 -9.08
CA LEU A 375 18.33 -1.67 -8.36
C LEU A 375 18.22 -1.88 -6.85
N SER A 376 17.15 -2.54 -6.38
CA SER A 376 16.96 -2.94 -4.98
C SER A 376 18.07 -3.87 -4.49
N ASP A 377 18.41 -4.89 -5.27
CA ASP A 377 19.52 -5.82 -4.97
C ASP A 377 20.88 -5.10 -4.91
N HIS A 378 21.17 -4.21 -5.87
CA HIS A 378 22.46 -3.52 -5.98
C HIS A 378 22.66 -2.40 -4.96
N SER A 379 21.61 -1.64 -4.66
CA SER A 379 21.62 -0.58 -3.64
C SER A 379 21.41 -1.14 -2.23
N ASN A 380 20.98 -2.39 -2.11
CA ASN A 380 20.50 -2.98 -0.86
C ASN A 380 19.39 -2.14 -0.19
N ILE A 381 18.51 -1.53 -0.98
CA ILE A 381 17.31 -0.85 -0.47
C ILE A 381 16.12 -1.73 -0.81
N ARG A 382 15.23 -2.01 0.15
CA ARG A 382 13.98 -2.74 -0.14
C ARG A 382 13.16 -1.98 -1.19
N GLU A 383 12.40 -2.71 -2.02
CA GLU A 383 11.68 -2.12 -3.16
C GLU A 383 10.74 -0.95 -2.77
N LEU A 384 10.05 -1.04 -1.62
CA LEU A 384 9.12 0.02 -1.20
C LEU A 384 9.86 1.32 -0.79
N PRO A 385 10.84 1.31 0.13
CA PRO A 385 11.69 2.48 0.39
C PRO A 385 12.44 3.01 -0.83
N LEU A 386 12.84 2.13 -1.75
CA LEU A 386 13.46 2.54 -3.01
C LEU A 386 12.50 3.35 -3.88
N LYS A 387 11.22 2.95 -3.98
CA LYS A 387 10.19 3.77 -4.65
C LYS A 387 10.02 5.12 -3.96
N THR A 388 10.05 5.18 -2.63
CA THR A 388 10.02 6.44 -1.89
C THR A 388 11.20 7.34 -2.26
N LEU A 389 12.41 6.78 -2.30
CA LEU A 389 13.61 7.49 -2.71
C LEU A 389 13.48 8.06 -4.13
N LEU A 390 13.00 7.25 -5.08
CA LEU A 390 12.79 7.69 -6.47
C LEU A 390 11.81 8.85 -6.57
N VAL A 391 10.70 8.83 -5.82
CA VAL A 391 9.76 9.95 -5.81
C VAL A 391 10.36 11.20 -5.17
N GLN A 392 11.16 11.08 -4.11
CA GLN A 392 11.86 12.23 -3.52
C GLN A 392 12.84 12.86 -4.54
N LEU A 393 13.51 12.04 -5.35
CA LEU A 393 14.34 12.53 -6.46
C LEU A 393 13.50 13.22 -7.56
N GLU A 394 12.31 12.70 -7.88
CA GLU A 394 11.37 13.36 -8.80
C GLU A 394 10.94 14.75 -8.29
N LEU A 395 10.55 14.84 -7.02
CA LEU A 395 10.10 16.10 -6.40
C LEU A 395 11.21 17.14 -6.30
N LYS A 396 12.47 16.69 -6.15
CA LYS A 396 13.66 17.54 -6.21
C LYS A 396 14.06 17.92 -7.64
N GLY A 397 13.36 17.43 -8.66
CA GLY A 397 13.65 17.72 -10.06
C GLY A 397 14.92 17.07 -10.58
N VAL A 398 15.38 15.98 -9.95
CA VAL A 398 16.57 15.22 -10.39
C VAL A 398 16.22 14.30 -11.55
N ILE A 399 15.04 13.66 -11.49
CA ILE A 399 14.54 12.71 -12.49
C ILE A 399 13.07 12.96 -12.81
N ALA A 400 12.59 12.47 -13.96
CA ALA A 400 11.16 12.45 -14.28
C ALA A 400 10.74 11.14 -14.96
N PRO A 401 9.57 10.57 -14.61
CA PRO A 401 9.14 9.29 -15.16
C PRO A 401 8.71 9.46 -16.62
N ARG A 402 9.30 8.66 -17.51
CA ARG A 402 9.03 8.72 -18.95
C ARG A 402 8.03 7.64 -19.35
N TYR A 403 8.45 6.38 -19.29
CA TYR A 403 7.58 5.23 -19.54
C TYR A 403 8.10 4.00 -18.79
N ALA A 404 7.31 2.94 -18.78
CA ALA A 404 7.74 1.65 -18.31
C ALA A 404 7.40 0.59 -19.35
N PHE A 405 8.23 -0.44 -19.45
CA PHE A 405 8.02 -1.54 -20.37
C PHE A 405 8.50 -2.85 -19.74
N TYR A 406 7.90 -3.98 -20.08
CA TYR A 406 8.41 -5.27 -19.68
C TYR A 406 9.66 -5.59 -20.49
N ALA A 407 10.81 -5.85 -19.87
CA ALA A 407 12.06 -6.20 -20.54
C ALA A 407 11.95 -7.56 -21.25
N GLU A 408 11.34 -8.54 -20.58
CA GLU A 408 11.20 -9.90 -21.07
C GLU A 408 9.76 -10.19 -21.48
N TYR A 409 9.60 -10.74 -22.68
CA TYR A 409 8.34 -11.35 -23.11
C TYR A 409 8.61 -12.83 -23.35
N ARG A 410 7.73 -13.68 -22.83
CA ARG A 410 7.73 -15.11 -23.09
C ARG A 410 6.35 -15.52 -23.56
N PHE A 411 6.28 -16.46 -24.47
CA PHE A 411 4.99 -16.97 -24.91
C PHE A 411 5.02 -18.48 -25.10
N LYS A 412 3.87 -19.10 -24.87
CA LYS A 412 3.63 -20.50 -25.14
C LYS A 412 2.65 -20.60 -26.31
N TYR A 413 2.99 -21.41 -27.29
CA TYR A 413 2.13 -21.70 -28.42
C TYR A 413 0.89 -22.49 -27.96
N LEU A 414 -0.31 -22.03 -28.34
CA LEU A 414 -1.57 -22.77 -28.19
C LEU A 414 -1.95 -23.51 -29.48
N ILE A 415 -1.36 -23.11 -30.60
CA ILE A 415 -1.41 -23.78 -31.90
C ILE A 415 0.01 -24.00 -32.43
N GLU A 416 0.20 -24.96 -33.34
CA GLU A 416 1.52 -25.22 -33.92
C GLU A 416 2.08 -23.97 -34.67
N PRO A 417 3.41 -23.70 -34.59
CA PRO A 417 4.02 -22.52 -35.20
C PRO A 417 3.75 -22.39 -36.71
N GLU A 418 3.70 -23.51 -37.45
CA GLU A 418 3.36 -23.53 -38.88
C GLU A 418 1.91 -23.10 -39.12
N ALA A 419 0.99 -23.50 -38.23
CA ALA A 419 -0.41 -23.09 -38.27
C ALA A 419 -0.58 -21.61 -37.93
N LEU A 420 0.22 -21.10 -36.98
CA LEU A 420 0.30 -19.66 -36.69
C LEU A 420 0.79 -18.87 -37.91
N LEU A 421 1.86 -19.35 -38.55
CA LEU A 421 2.44 -18.71 -39.74
C LEU A 421 1.46 -18.70 -40.93
N ALA A 422 0.72 -19.79 -41.13
CA ALA A 422 -0.26 -19.92 -42.22
C ALA A 422 -1.46 -18.96 -42.11
N ARG A 423 -1.70 -18.35 -40.94
CA ARG A 423 -2.76 -17.35 -40.74
C ARG A 423 -2.46 -15.99 -41.33
N PHE A 424 -1.22 -15.74 -41.73
CA PHE A 424 -0.77 -14.45 -42.28
C PHE A 424 -0.28 -14.64 -43.71
N SER A 425 -0.36 -13.57 -44.52
CA SER A 425 0.14 -13.55 -45.89
C SER A 425 1.02 -12.33 -46.14
N GLY A 426 1.90 -12.43 -47.15
CA GLY A 426 2.79 -11.34 -47.56
C GLY A 426 3.78 -10.91 -46.47
N GLU A 427 3.96 -9.61 -46.30
CA GLU A 427 4.93 -9.03 -45.35
C GLU A 427 4.65 -9.44 -43.89
N ARG A 428 3.37 -9.59 -43.51
CA ARG A 428 2.99 -10.03 -42.15
C ARG A 428 3.45 -11.46 -41.88
N GLN A 429 3.35 -12.34 -42.88
CA GLN A 429 3.83 -13.72 -42.76
C GLN A 429 5.34 -13.77 -42.55
N GLN A 430 6.09 -12.98 -43.31
CA GLN A 430 7.55 -12.88 -43.16
C GLN A 430 7.94 -12.37 -41.77
N PHE A 431 7.22 -11.38 -41.25
CA PHE A 431 7.42 -10.85 -39.90
C PHE A 431 7.12 -11.89 -38.81
N VAL A 432 6.03 -12.65 -38.95
CA VAL A 432 5.70 -13.74 -38.00
C VAL A 432 6.75 -14.85 -38.05
N ALA A 433 7.24 -15.21 -39.25
CA ALA A 433 8.32 -16.18 -39.40
C ALA A 433 9.59 -15.74 -38.66
N ALA A 434 9.95 -14.45 -38.77
CA ALA A 434 11.08 -13.88 -38.04
C ALA A 434 10.93 -14.01 -36.52
N ILE A 435 9.74 -13.72 -35.97
CA ILE A 435 9.44 -13.92 -34.55
C ILE A 435 9.63 -15.39 -34.15
N ILE A 436 9.04 -16.32 -34.91
CA ILE A 436 9.13 -17.76 -34.62
C ILE A 436 10.59 -18.24 -34.67
N GLN A 437 11.37 -17.78 -35.64
CA GLN A 437 12.75 -18.21 -35.87
C GLN A 437 13.72 -17.68 -34.81
N VAL A 438 13.56 -16.41 -34.41
CA VAL A 438 14.48 -15.74 -33.49
C VAL A 438 14.16 -16.07 -32.02
N CYS A 439 12.89 -16.26 -31.68
CA CYS A 439 12.48 -16.53 -30.31
C CYS A 439 12.88 -17.94 -29.88
N LYS A 440 13.79 -18.06 -28.90
CA LYS A 440 14.32 -19.34 -28.45
C LYS A 440 13.29 -20.06 -27.58
N ARG A 441 12.88 -21.27 -28.00
CA ARG A 441 11.96 -22.13 -27.25
C ARG A 441 12.69 -22.95 -26.17
N ALA A 442 12.29 -22.75 -24.92
CA ALA A 442 12.72 -23.57 -23.78
C ALA A 442 11.51 -24.33 -23.20
N LYS A 443 11.42 -25.64 -23.51
CA LYS A 443 10.28 -26.50 -23.19
C LYS A 443 8.97 -25.97 -23.81
N THR A 444 8.04 -25.50 -22.99
CA THR A 444 6.72 -24.99 -23.40
C THR A 444 6.74 -23.51 -23.75
N TRP A 445 7.71 -22.74 -23.26
CA TRP A 445 7.75 -21.28 -23.40
C TRP A 445 8.90 -20.84 -24.30
N ALA A 446 8.62 -20.00 -25.28
CA ALA A 446 9.61 -19.27 -26.07
C ALA A 446 9.88 -17.89 -25.45
N THR A 447 11.14 -17.46 -25.44
CA THR A 447 11.55 -16.13 -24.98
C THR A 447 11.81 -15.24 -26.19
N VAL A 448 11.28 -14.02 -26.15
CA VAL A 448 11.43 -13.02 -27.21
C VAL A 448 12.78 -12.33 -27.10
N ASP A 449 13.54 -12.37 -28.18
CA ASP A 449 14.85 -11.71 -28.29
C ASP A 449 14.70 -10.46 -29.18
N PHE A 450 14.43 -9.31 -28.53
CA PHE A 450 14.16 -8.06 -29.24
C PHE A 450 15.39 -7.52 -29.95
N ASP A 451 16.58 -7.72 -29.39
CA ASP A 451 17.83 -7.23 -29.98
C ASP A 451 18.13 -8.01 -31.26
N ALA A 452 18.00 -9.34 -31.24
CA ALA A 452 18.16 -10.15 -32.44
C ALA A 452 17.08 -9.83 -33.50
N LEU A 453 15.83 -9.61 -33.10
CA LEU A 453 14.75 -9.20 -34.01
C LEU A 453 15.04 -7.84 -34.66
N TYR A 454 15.55 -6.88 -33.90
CA TYR A 454 15.93 -5.57 -34.42
C TYR A 454 17.14 -5.67 -35.34
N GLN A 455 18.21 -6.36 -34.94
CA GLN A 455 19.44 -6.48 -35.74
C GLN A 455 19.25 -7.27 -37.04
N GLN A 456 18.46 -8.36 -37.02
CA GLN A 456 18.31 -9.27 -38.17
C GLN A 456 17.16 -8.88 -39.09
N HIS A 457 16.11 -8.27 -38.54
CA HIS A 457 14.86 -8.02 -39.27
C HIS A 457 14.38 -6.57 -39.18
N ASN A 458 15.15 -5.66 -38.59
CA ASN A 458 14.78 -4.26 -38.32
C ASN A 458 13.41 -4.14 -37.64
N ALA A 459 13.07 -5.14 -36.82
CA ALA A 459 11.80 -5.25 -36.15
C ALA A 459 11.82 -4.44 -34.86
N GLU A 460 11.22 -3.26 -34.87
CA GLU A 460 11.09 -2.45 -33.66
C GLU A 460 10.32 -3.19 -32.55
N ARG A 461 10.79 -3.03 -31.31
CA ARG A 461 10.15 -3.60 -30.10
C ARG A 461 8.65 -3.38 -30.08
N SER A 462 8.21 -2.16 -30.40
CA SER A 462 6.80 -1.77 -30.38
C SER A 462 5.94 -2.57 -31.38
N ARG A 463 6.52 -2.97 -32.52
CA ARG A 463 5.86 -3.79 -33.56
C ARG A 463 5.79 -5.25 -33.14
N VAL A 464 6.87 -5.79 -32.55
CA VAL A 464 6.93 -7.16 -32.04
C VAL A 464 5.93 -7.37 -30.91
N VAL A 465 5.90 -6.47 -29.91
CA VAL A 465 4.94 -6.55 -28.79
C VAL A 465 3.50 -6.52 -29.31
N LYS A 466 3.16 -5.59 -30.22
CA LYS A 466 1.81 -5.54 -30.83
C LYS A 466 1.40 -6.86 -31.51
N ALA A 467 2.34 -7.53 -32.18
CA ALA A 467 2.05 -8.80 -32.84
C ALA A 467 1.81 -9.93 -31.82
N LEU A 468 2.60 -9.99 -30.75
CA LEU A 468 2.42 -10.95 -29.67
C LEU A 468 1.10 -10.73 -28.93
N ASP A 469 0.74 -9.48 -28.61
CA ASP A 469 -0.54 -9.13 -27.99
C ASP A 469 -1.70 -9.60 -28.90
N TYR A 470 -1.63 -9.33 -30.20
CA TYR A 470 -2.62 -9.81 -31.17
C TYR A 470 -2.71 -11.33 -31.21
N PHE A 471 -1.59 -12.06 -31.18
CA PHE A 471 -1.61 -13.52 -31.13
C PHE A 471 -2.29 -14.04 -29.87
N GLN A 472 -2.10 -13.39 -28.73
CA GLN A 472 -2.78 -13.74 -27.48
C GLN A 472 -4.29 -13.46 -27.56
N GLU A 473 -4.69 -12.28 -28.02
CA GLU A 473 -6.10 -11.90 -28.17
C GLU A 473 -6.86 -12.87 -29.08
N GLN A 474 -6.19 -13.40 -30.11
CA GLN A 474 -6.75 -14.41 -31.01
C GLN A 474 -6.67 -15.85 -30.48
N GLY A 475 -6.20 -16.05 -29.24
CA GLY A 475 -6.07 -17.36 -28.61
C GLY A 475 -5.03 -18.27 -29.28
N LEU A 476 -4.03 -17.70 -29.96
CA LEU A 476 -3.00 -18.44 -30.69
C LEU A 476 -1.78 -18.75 -29.80
N ILE A 477 -1.53 -17.88 -28.83
CA ILE A 477 -0.47 -18.02 -27.83
C ILE A 477 -1.00 -17.64 -26.44
N GLU A 478 -0.30 -18.11 -25.41
CA GLU A 478 -0.39 -17.63 -24.03
C GLU A 478 0.85 -16.75 -23.79
N LEU A 479 0.69 -15.45 -23.55
CA LEU A 479 1.78 -14.47 -23.39
C LEU A 479 2.00 -14.18 -21.89
N GLU A 480 3.27 -14.16 -21.50
CA GLU A 480 3.72 -13.79 -20.16
C GLU A 480 4.77 -12.68 -20.31
N SER A 481 4.50 -11.52 -19.75
CA SER A 481 5.46 -10.42 -19.67
C SER A 481 6.12 -10.39 -18.29
N LYS A 482 7.45 -10.25 -18.26
CA LYS A 482 8.27 -10.29 -17.05
C LYS A 482 9.19 -9.09 -17.00
N GLN A 483 9.63 -8.78 -15.78
CA GLN A 483 10.66 -7.76 -15.50
C GLN A 483 10.27 -6.38 -16.02
N MET A 484 9.37 -5.69 -15.32
CA MET A 484 9.03 -4.31 -15.65
C MET A 484 10.26 -3.40 -15.45
N THR A 485 10.76 -2.85 -16.54
CA THR A 485 11.79 -1.82 -16.59
C THR A 485 11.13 -0.45 -16.51
N GLU A 486 11.65 0.39 -15.62
CA GLU A 486 11.27 1.79 -15.52
C GLU A 486 12.29 2.65 -16.26
N VAL A 487 11.80 3.64 -17.01
CA VAL A 487 12.62 4.60 -17.75
C VAL A 487 12.34 5.99 -17.23
N TYR A 488 13.39 6.64 -16.75
CA TYR A 488 13.37 7.99 -16.23
C TYR A 488 14.20 8.92 -17.13
N SER A 489 13.71 10.12 -17.39
CA SER A 489 14.52 11.21 -17.93
C SER A 489 15.40 11.79 -16.82
N LEU A 490 16.65 12.11 -17.13
CA LEU A 490 17.56 12.80 -16.23
C LEU A 490 17.39 14.31 -16.40
N LEU A 491 16.95 15.00 -15.35
CA LEU A 491 16.67 16.43 -15.37
C LEU A 491 17.83 17.25 -14.82
N ASP A 492 18.40 16.80 -13.70
CA ASP A 492 19.60 17.36 -13.09
C ASP A 492 20.55 16.23 -12.70
N THR A 493 21.78 16.32 -13.21
CA THR A 493 22.87 15.36 -12.91
C THR A 493 24.08 16.02 -12.26
N ASP A 494 24.03 17.34 -12.05
CA ASP A 494 25.15 18.15 -11.53
C ASP A 494 25.07 18.33 -10.00
N PHE A 495 24.63 17.28 -9.29
CA PHE A 495 24.63 17.22 -7.83
C PHE A 495 25.85 16.45 -7.30
N ASP A 496 26.21 16.67 -6.03
CA ASP A 496 27.20 15.82 -5.33
C ASP A 496 26.47 14.60 -4.70
N PRO A 497 26.76 13.36 -5.13
CA PRO A 497 26.13 12.16 -4.57
C PRO A 497 26.33 12.01 -3.06
N GLN A 498 27.45 12.48 -2.52
CA GLN A 498 27.73 12.38 -1.09
C GLN A 498 26.84 13.34 -0.31
N ALA A 499 26.75 14.61 -0.72
CA ALA A 499 25.90 15.61 -0.09
C ALA A 499 24.41 15.25 -0.20
N LEU A 500 23.94 14.88 -1.41
CA LEU A 500 22.54 14.56 -1.64
C LEU A 500 22.12 13.27 -0.93
N SER A 501 22.99 12.25 -0.88
CA SER A 501 22.69 11.03 -0.11
C SER A 501 22.58 11.30 1.39
N ALA A 502 23.40 12.20 1.95
CA ALA A 502 23.31 12.58 3.35
C ALA A 502 22.00 13.33 3.67
N GLU A 503 21.58 14.23 2.79
CA GLU A 503 20.30 14.95 2.92
C GLU A 503 19.11 13.97 2.90
N LEU A 504 19.05 13.11 1.87
CA LEU A 504 17.97 12.13 1.71
C LEU A 504 17.95 11.14 2.88
N TYR A 505 19.12 10.66 3.31
CA TYR A 505 19.25 9.78 4.48
C TYR A 505 18.71 10.43 5.76
N THR A 506 18.98 11.73 5.97
CA THR A 506 18.45 12.49 7.11
C THR A 506 16.91 12.50 7.10
N GLY A 507 16.30 12.69 5.92
CA GLY A 507 14.85 12.59 5.76
C GLY A 507 14.30 11.21 6.14
N PHE A 508 14.93 10.13 5.66
CA PHE A 508 14.54 8.77 6.03
C PHE A 508 14.70 8.48 7.53
N LYS A 509 15.76 8.97 8.18
CA LYS A 509 15.95 8.84 9.63
C LYS A 509 14.91 9.61 10.43
N GLN A 510 14.53 10.81 9.99
CA GLN A 510 13.46 11.56 10.63
C GLN A 510 12.10 10.84 10.52
N HIS A 511 11.84 10.22 9.37
CA HIS A 511 10.66 9.38 9.17
C HIS A 511 10.68 8.15 10.08
N GLU A 512 11.82 7.45 10.19
CA GLU A 512 12.00 6.31 11.11
C GLU A 512 11.64 6.68 12.55
N VAL A 513 12.19 7.79 13.07
CA VAL A 513 11.90 8.27 14.43
C VAL A 513 10.41 8.56 14.62
N THR A 514 9.78 9.15 13.60
CA THR A 514 8.34 9.46 13.63
C THR A 514 7.48 8.19 13.66
N GLU A 515 7.82 7.18 12.87
CA GLU A 515 7.10 5.90 12.83
C GLU A 515 7.24 5.11 14.13
N VAL A 516 8.45 5.05 14.71
CA VAL A 516 8.66 4.42 16.03
C VAL A 516 7.85 5.16 17.11
N ALA A 517 7.86 6.49 17.10
CA ALA A 517 7.07 7.30 18.04
C ALA A 517 5.55 7.06 17.91
N ARG A 518 5.04 6.79 16.70
CA ARG A 518 3.62 6.44 16.49
C ARG A 518 3.25 5.12 17.16
N ILE A 519 4.12 4.12 17.10
CA ILE A 519 3.91 2.82 17.77
C ILE A 519 3.80 3.04 19.29
N HIS A 520 4.72 3.82 19.88
CA HIS A 520 4.66 4.14 21.31
C HIS A 520 3.43 4.97 21.69
N THR A 521 3.04 5.95 20.87
CA THR A 521 1.83 6.75 21.11
C THR A 521 0.57 5.87 21.15
N MET A 522 0.52 4.83 20.31
CA MET A 522 -0.57 3.85 20.34
C MET A 522 -0.52 2.99 21.61
N LEU A 523 0.65 2.56 22.08
CA LEU A 523 0.77 1.86 23.36
C LEU A 523 0.28 2.73 24.52
N ASP A 524 0.62 4.02 24.53
CA ASP A 524 0.17 4.98 25.53
C ASP A 524 -1.35 5.20 25.47
N LEU A 525 -1.95 5.13 24.28
CA LEU A 525 -3.40 5.13 24.13
C LEU A 525 -4.00 3.89 24.81
N PHE A 526 -3.45 2.69 24.59
CA PHE A 526 -3.99 1.46 25.18
C PHE A 526 -3.76 1.34 26.69
N ALA A 527 -2.67 1.92 27.21
CA ALA A 527 -2.33 1.93 28.63
C ALA A 527 -2.93 3.11 29.41
N THR A 528 -3.79 3.90 28.79
CA THR A 528 -4.33 5.13 29.40
C THR A 528 -5.29 4.84 30.56
N GLU A 529 -5.28 5.72 31.56
CA GLU A 529 -6.26 5.72 32.67
C GLU A 529 -7.52 6.55 32.35
N HIS A 530 -7.56 7.19 31.17
CA HIS A 530 -8.68 7.99 30.72
C HIS A 530 -9.58 7.22 29.75
N CYS A 531 -10.79 7.73 29.47
CA CYS A 531 -11.71 7.05 28.56
C CYS A 531 -11.10 6.87 27.16
N LEU A 532 -10.95 5.60 26.71
CA LEU A 532 -10.37 5.25 25.41
C LEU A 532 -11.10 5.92 24.24
N GLY A 533 -12.44 5.86 24.23
CA GLY A 533 -13.24 6.44 23.15
C GLY A 533 -13.08 7.96 23.03
N GLN A 534 -12.85 8.64 24.15
CA GLN A 534 -12.63 10.08 24.19
C GLN A 534 -11.21 10.43 23.74
N ARG A 535 -10.21 9.70 24.24
CA ARG A 535 -8.81 9.86 23.85
C ARG A 535 -8.62 9.63 22.36
N LEU A 536 -9.25 8.59 21.81
CA LEU A 536 -9.23 8.29 20.38
C LEU A 536 -9.89 9.40 19.56
N ALA A 537 -11.06 9.90 19.97
CA ALA A 537 -11.73 11.01 19.29
C ALA A 537 -10.86 12.28 19.30
N ARG A 538 -10.32 12.66 20.46
CA ARG A 538 -9.41 13.82 20.60
C ARG A 538 -8.15 13.70 19.75
N TYR A 539 -7.60 12.49 19.59
CA TYR A 539 -6.44 12.27 18.73
C TYR A 539 -6.70 12.71 17.27
N PHE A 540 -7.94 12.54 16.79
CA PHE A 540 -8.37 12.99 15.47
C PHE A 540 -8.99 14.40 15.46
N GLY A 541 -8.89 15.15 16.55
CA GLY A 541 -9.43 16.50 16.67
C GLY A 541 -10.93 16.58 16.96
N ASP A 542 -11.58 15.47 17.33
CA ASP A 542 -12.98 15.48 17.75
C ASP A 542 -13.09 15.82 19.25
N GLU A 543 -13.46 17.07 19.54
CA GLU A 543 -13.65 17.58 20.89
C GLU A 543 -15.04 17.28 21.48
N ASN A 544 -15.98 16.79 20.67
CA ASN A 544 -17.38 16.59 21.06
C ASN A 544 -17.64 15.23 21.75
N ALA A 545 -16.64 14.35 21.79
CA ALA A 545 -16.76 13.04 22.42
C ALA A 545 -16.99 13.15 23.95
N PRO A 546 -17.84 12.28 24.52
CA PRO A 546 -18.13 12.30 25.95
C PRO A 546 -16.88 12.01 26.79
N GLN A 547 -16.69 12.72 27.91
CA GLN A 547 -15.57 12.52 28.83
C GLN A 547 -15.44 11.08 29.32
N ARG A 548 -16.59 10.40 29.52
CA ARG A 548 -16.66 8.96 29.78
C ARG A 548 -17.69 8.36 28.83
N CYS A 549 -17.28 7.45 27.96
CA CYS A 549 -18.17 6.81 26.99
C CYS A 549 -19.08 5.75 27.62
N GLY A 550 -18.72 5.22 28.81
CA GLY A 550 -19.48 4.19 29.49
C GLY A 550 -19.32 2.78 28.92
N HIS A 551 -18.56 2.61 27.84
CA HIS A 551 -18.49 1.34 27.08
C HIS A 551 -17.10 0.90 26.64
N CYS A 552 -16.05 1.53 27.17
CA CYS A 552 -14.67 1.08 26.99
C CYS A 552 -14.12 0.42 28.27
N SER A 553 -13.05 -0.37 28.15
CA SER A 553 -12.43 -1.08 29.29
C SER A 553 -12.13 -0.15 30.47
N VAL A 554 -11.57 1.04 30.21
CA VAL A 554 -11.32 2.05 31.27
C VAL A 554 -12.62 2.53 31.93
N CYS A 555 -13.69 2.77 31.16
CA CYS A 555 -14.99 3.15 31.73
C CYS A 555 -15.63 2.03 32.55
N TYR A 556 -15.31 0.76 32.23
CA TYR A 556 -15.67 -0.41 33.02
C TYR A 556 -14.76 -0.64 34.24
N GLY A 557 -13.78 0.24 34.50
CA GLY A 557 -12.82 0.09 35.60
C GLY A 557 -11.70 -0.92 35.31
N GLN A 558 -11.55 -1.36 34.07
CA GLN A 558 -10.53 -2.30 33.61
C GLN A 558 -9.41 -1.54 32.87
N VAL A 559 -8.60 -0.81 33.64
CA VAL A 559 -7.40 -0.15 33.11
C VAL A 559 -6.37 -1.20 32.75
N ALA A 560 -5.82 -1.13 31.54
CA ALA A 560 -4.86 -2.12 31.06
C ALA A 560 -3.43 -1.77 31.49
N HIS A 561 -2.83 -2.63 32.31
CA HIS A 561 -1.41 -2.59 32.60
C HIS A 561 -0.68 -3.57 31.68
N LEU A 562 -0.09 -3.05 30.61
CA LEU A 562 0.52 -3.88 29.56
C LEU A 562 1.72 -4.67 30.12
N PRO A 563 1.73 -6.01 30.00
CA PRO A 563 2.86 -6.82 30.43
C PRO A 563 4.15 -6.34 29.79
N ALA A 564 5.20 -6.19 30.60
CA ALA A 564 6.55 -5.92 30.13
C ALA A 564 7.08 -7.12 29.32
N PRO A 565 7.98 -6.88 28.35
CA PRO A 565 8.64 -7.98 27.66
C PRO A 565 9.40 -8.86 28.66
N PRO A 566 9.63 -10.14 28.33
CA PRO A 566 10.44 -11.03 29.16
C PRO A 566 11.83 -10.44 29.44
N SER A 567 12.36 -10.62 30.64
CA SER A 567 13.73 -10.19 30.96
C SER A 567 14.73 -10.99 30.12
N LEU A 568 15.56 -10.30 29.34
CA LEU A 568 16.58 -10.92 28.51
C LEU A 568 17.96 -10.86 29.17
N PRO A 569 18.84 -11.87 28.95
CA PRO A 569 20.23 -11.81 29.40
C PRO A 569 20.98 -10.63 28.77
N SER A 570 21.94 -10.07 29.51
CA SER A 570 22.78 -8.96 29.03
C SER A 570 23.47 -9.30 27.69
N LEU A 571 23.52 -8.32 26.80
CA LEU A 571 24.27 -8.44 25.54
C LEU A 571 25.78 -8.51 25.76
N VAL A 572 26.29 -7.95 26.87
CA VAL A 572 27.72 -7.97 27.23
C VAL A 572 28.25 -9.40 27.36
N ASP A 573 27.39 -10.33 27.79
CA ASP A 573 27.76 -11.74 27.99
C ASP A 573 27.69 -12.57 26.69
N LYS A 574 27.24 -11.97 25.57
CA LYS A 574 27.09 -12.65 24.28
C LYS A 574 28.44 -12.68 23.55
N ASN A 575 28.78 -13.83 22.96
CA ASN A 575 29.97 -13.95 22.11
C ASN A 575 29.72 -13.31 20.74
N PHE A 576 30.19 -12.07 20.56
CA PHE A 576 30.04 -11.33 19.30
C PHE A 576 30.58 -12.09 18.09
N MET A 577 31.82 -12.60 18.15
CA MET A 577 32.41 -13.34 17.03
C MET A 577 31.71 -14.68 16.78
N GLY A 578 31.18 -15.33 17.81
CA GLY A 578 30.38 -16.54 17.67
C GLY A 578 29.04 -16.29 16.96
N LEU A 579 28.45 -15.11 17.12
CA LEU A 579 27.20 -14.73 16.46
C LEU A 579 27.43 -14.15 15.06
N CYS A 580 28.44 -13.30 14.90
CA CYS A 580 28.62 -12.47 13.71
C CYS A 580 29.77 -12.92 12.79
N GLY A 581 30.73 -13.72 13.26
CA GLY A 581 31.98 -13.98 12.55
C GLY A 581 31.81 -14.53 11.14
N ASP A 582 30.97 -15.56 10.97
CA ASP A 582 30.67 -16.14 9.66
C ASP A 582 30.01 -15.13 8.71
N PHE A 583 29.15 -14.27 9.25
CA PHE A 583 28.50 -13.21 8.47
C PHE A 583 29.49 -12.12 8.08
N ILE A 584 30.35 -11.67 9.01
CA ILE A 584 31.41 -10.68 8.76
C ILE A 584 32.33 -11.18 7.66
N HIS A 585 32.81 -12.42 7.76
CA HIS A 585 33.67 -13.03 6.75
C HIS A 585 33.00 -13.04 5.38
N ARG A 586 31.75 -13.56 5.31
CA ARG A 586 31.02 -13.66 4.04
C ARG A 586 30.66 -12.29 3.45
N HIS A 587 30.34 -11.31 4.30
CA HIS A 587 30.10 -9.94 3.87
C HIS A 587 31.37 -9.31 3.29
N HIS A 588 32.51 -9.48 3.97
CA HIS A 588 33.79 -8.97 3.50
C HIS A 588 34.22 -9.61 2.18
N GLU A 589 34.08 -10.93 2.05
CA GLU A 589 34.36 -11.66 0.81
C GLU A 589 33.51 -11.17 -0.37
N TYR A 590 32.24 -10.83 -0.12
CA TYR A 590 31.31 -10.39 -1.18
C TYR A 590 31.41 -8.90 -1.52
N THR A 591 31.64 -8.03 -0.53
CA THR A 591 31.60 -6.57 -0.69
C THR A 591 32.96 -5.89 -0.68
N GLY A 592 34.01 -6.60 -0.26
CA GLY A 592 35.35 -6.05 -0.02
C GLY A 592 35.49 -5.25 1.28
N HIS A 593 34.41 -5.05 2.05
CA HIS A 593 34.39 -4.20 3.24
C HIS A 593 33.76 -4.93 4.44
N LEU A 594 34.15 -4.52 5.65
CA LEU A 594 33.49 -5.00 6.86
C LEU A 594 32.04 -4.46 6.94
N PRO A 595 31.09 -5.23 7.47
CA PRO A 595 29.73 -4.73 7.68
C PRO A 595 29.72 -3.65 8.76
N ASN A 596 28.92 -2.60 8.55
CA ASN A 596 28.67 -1.58 9.57
C ASN A 596 27.75 -2.11 10.69
N ALA A 597 27.59 -1.34 11.78
CA ALA A 597 26.76 -1.72 12.92
C ALA A 597 25.30 -1.95 12.52
N GLU A 598 24.73 -1.13 11.65
CA GLU A 598 23.34 -1.27 11.16
C GLU A 598 23.13 -2.60 10.41
N ARG A 599 24.08 -2.97 9.56
CA ARG A 599 24.09 -4.24 8.80
C ARG A 599 24.09 -5.44 9.74
N LEU A 600 24.95 -5.42 10.76
CA LEU A 600 25.03 -6.46 11.77
C LEU A 600 23.76 -6.54 12.63
N THR A 601 23.22 -5.39 13.02
CA THR A 601 21.98 -5.30 13.79
C THR A 601 20.82 -5.93 13.02
N ARG A 602 20.71 -5.64 11.72
CA ARG A 602 19.70 -6.26 10.85
C ARG A 602 19.87 -7.77 10.75
N PHE A 603 21.11 -8.25 10.66
CA PHE A 603 21.40 -9.68 10.63
C PHE A 603 20.97 -10.37 11.93
N LEU A 604 21.41 -9.83 13.07
CA LEU A 604 21.11 -10.35 14.41
C LEU A 604 19.63 -10.24 14.78
N GLY A 605 18.96 -9.17 14.36
CA GLY A 605 17.52 -8.95 14.58
C GLY A 605 16.60 -9.62 13.56
N GLY A 606 17.15 -10.40 12.60
CA GLY A 606 16.34 -11.12 11.61
C GLY A 606 15.70 -10.24 10.53
N ILE A 607 16.14 -8.99 10.40
CA ILE A 607 15.60 -8.00 9.47
C ILE A 607 16.17 -8.23 8.08
N SER A 608 15.41 -8.93 7.24
CA SER A 608 15.83 -9.29 5.89
C SER A 608 16.00 -8.04 5.00
N VAL A 609 17.17 -7.89 4.37
CA VAL A 609 17.45 -6.88 3.32
C VAL A 609 17.90 -7.58 2.02
N PRO A 610 17.84 -6.92 0.85
CA PRO A 610 18.15 -7.57 -0.44
C PRO A 610 19.50 -8.30 -0.47
N LEU A 611 20.56 -7.67 0.07
CA LEU A 611 21.92 -8.23 0.16
C LEU A 611 21.95 -9.59 0.89
N PHE A 612 21.10 -9.79 1.90
CA PHE A 612 21.09 -11.03 2.68
C PHE A 612 20.69 -12.25 1.86
N THR A 613 19.92 -12.06 0.79
CA THR A 613 19.58 -13.14 -0.14
C THR A 613 20.84 -13.60 -0.88
N LYS A 614 21.68 -12.67 -1.35
CA LYS A 614 22.94 -12.99 -2.04
C LYS A 614 23.95 -13.66 -1.10
N LEU A 615 24.03 -13.17 0.14
CA LEU A 615 24.90 -13.74 1.18
C LEU A 615 24.36 -15.05 1.80
N LYS A 616 23.16 -15.50 1.42
CA LYS A 616 22.43 -16.61 2.07
C LYS A 616 22.39 -16.45 3.59
N ALA A 617 22.21 -15.22 4.08
CA ALA A 617 22.42 -14.88 5.49
C ALA A 617 21.47 -15.63 6.43
N ARG A 618 20.24 -15.94 5.99
CA ARG A 618 19.26 -16.72 6.78
C ARG A 618 19.74 -18.11 7.19
N GLY A 619 20.73 -18.67 6.50
CA GLY A 619 21.32 -19.96 6.83
C GLY A 619 22.52 -19.87 7.77
N ILE A 620 22.92 -18.66 8.19
CA ILE A 620 24.05 -18.45 9.09
C ILE A 620 23.54 -18.51 10.54
N PRO A 621 24.19 -19.26 11.44
CA PRO A 621 23.70 -19.50 12.82
C PRO A 621 23.40 -18.26 13.68
N GLY A 622 23.93 -17.08 13.34
CA GLY A 622 23.62 -15.82 14.04
C GLY A 622 22.41 -15.03 13.52
N PHE A 623 21.81 -15.44 12.40
CA PHE A 623 20.67 -14.72 11.83
C PHE A 623 19.46 -14.82 12.74
N ALA A 624 18.83 -13.68 13.06
CA ALA A 624 17.71 -13.57 14.00
C ALA A 624 18.02 -14.03 15.44
N ALA A 625 19.29 -14.22 15.81
CA ALA A 625 19.68 -14.70 17.14
C ALA A 625 19.34 -13.72 18.28
N LEU A 626 19.13 -12.44 17.96
CA LEU A 626 18.75 -11.38 18.90
C LEU A 626 17.42 -10.70 18.49
N GLU A 627 16.52 -11.40 17.80
CA GLU A 627 15.23 -10.84 17.35
C GLU A 627 14.32 -10.38 18.49
N ASP A 628 14.49 -10.95 19.69
CA ASP A 628 13.76 -10.58 20.89
C ASP A 628 14.32 -9.32 21.58
N TYR A 629 15.49 -8.82 21.19
CA TYR A 629 16.12 -7.65 21.80
C TYR A 629 15.70 -6.35 21.09
N PRO A 630 15.62 -5.21 21.81
CA PRO A 630 15.39 -3.90 21.19
C PRO A 630 16.49 -3.57 20.17
N TYR A 631 16.10 -3.09 18.99
CA TYR A 631 17.03 -2.82 17.89
C TYR A 631 18.16 -1.86 18.30
N ALA A 632 17.84 -0.80 19.05
CA ALA A 632 18.82 0.18 19.51
C ALA A 632 19.89 -0.45 20.42
N GLU A 633 19.50 -1.34 21.34
CA GLU A 633 20.45 -2.04 22.21
C GLU A 633 21.39 -2.95 21.43
N VAL A 634 20.86 -3.71 20.46
CA VAL A 634 21.66 -4.57 19.58
C VAL A 634 22.61 -3.74 18.71
N ARG A 635 22.15 -2.58 18.21
CA ARG A 635 22.96 -1.67 17.40
C ARG A 635 24.11 -1.07 18.19
N ASP A 636 23.81 -0.55 19.38
CA ASP A 636 24.82 0.09 20.22
C ASP A 636 25.85 -0.94 20.71
N TRP A 637 25.40 -2.17 21.02
CA TRP A 637 26.29 -3.30 21.29
C TRP A 637 27.16 -3.67 20.08
N ALA A 638 26.58 -3.81 18.89
CA ALA A 638 27.32 -4.13 17.68
C ALA A 638 28.35 -3.05 17.31
N HIS A 639 28.00 -1.78 17.51
CA HIS A 639 28.92 -0.65 17.32
C HIS A 639 30.11 -0.73 18.28
N ALA A 640 29.85 -0.92 19.57
CA ALA A 640 30.90 -1.03 20.59
C ALA A 640 31.85 -2.21 20.34
N GLN A 641 31.35 -3.30 19.76
CA GLN A 641 32.17 -4.47 19.39
C GLN A 641 32.99 -4.23 18.10
N LEU A 642 32.43 -3.53 17.11
CA LEU A 642 33.17 -3.15 15.90
C LEU A 642 34.31 -2.19 16.19
N ASP A 643 34.14 -1.24 17.12
CA ASP A 643 35.21 -0.32 17.52
C ASP A 643 36.41 -1.04 18.19
N GLN A 644 36.23 -2.29 18.61
CA GLN A 644 37.26 -3.14 19.24
C GLN A 644 37.97 -4.09 18.25
N LEU A 645 37.47 -4.22 17.02
CA LEU A 645 38.02 -5.04 15.94
C LEU A 645 38.93 -4.22 15.03
#